data_AF-A0A383V7C4-F1
#
_entry.id   AF-A0A383V7C4-F1
#
_cell.length_a   1.000
_cell.length_b   1.000
_cell.length_c   1.000
_cell.angle_alpha   90.00
_cell.angle_beta   90.00
_cell.angle_gamma   90.00
#
_symmetry.space_group_name_H-M   'P 1'
#
loop_
_entity.id
_entity.type
_entity.pdbx_description
1 polymer ?
#
loop_
_entity_poly.entity_id
_entity_poly.type
_entity_poly.pdbx_seq_one_letter_code
_entity_poly.pdbx_strand_id
1 'polypeptide(L)'
;MGQRAQRAGSRAWRAPLLCLLLAVALSVGAAQYADGPVDPVTGLQAPLPATPAPAAVTAAAQRATEDVAAQQAAAAAAQQAAQVPDAVYTPLDRATVQSNMRRAQQQQQPVRRTQVLTQGSVRRNRNRNQQQQQQTGSRDTTNRNNAALRTNQQQVTLQGVPVEQPASTGSFTLQERAPPAVVTAASVPEVTPVPPPAPTGPPFTVNMSSKAAQLSPSILLMGYFDWQIIPDSNGKPWSRCLDMVWRARRLARGNKLNFVPTHHWIPGSEGFGIDHFCYMYKDADDKMVCGDWDQTKIDEFERSMAICFTEAFRNGFTPYLRPHLDDGYVRGIWRNGLLFSPIIQYGTYTYKQIMLDPLAKALAGALRTVAAEGTLWPMPNLERPRVYVALQGEMSATMMRYTRDWASTIPDLRRMIGTTLADVKVGVGLNFNALDQTEYSVAPNTGLGWMFGSGSRASRYPVPSIDGAALNNLVNNEIDFIGISAYAPYSGPGMSLNEFENSAFNVGDSLRTLGNGIDLASLVNSGKLELHYSEFGIGGGNEGNAAPAVSARMVGKQPWAGVAGFYSPSTDPWQIPSLQAYRTEFYSKTLDWLANPTIKTYMICDVFVWGMASWDLFGVYPDSSTAQGTYRDANMVKQIARHNIKVIAAQTLASKGPEFAAMEYKRLDEQEAQLGNFYSQEPQPYARMPTSSSSVQQEARQAAAAPPPRAETRQNRNNNFWGGFFG
;
A
#
# COMPACT_ATOMS: atom_id res chain seq x y z
N MET A 1 24.91 -57.17 25.97
CA MET A 1 24.73 -58.63 25.80
C MET A 1 23.36 -58.88 25.19
N GLY A 2 23.27 -59.66 24.11
CA GLY A 2 22.02 -60.08 23.44
C GLY A 2 21.70 -59.35 22.13
N GLN A 3 21.73 -60.09 21.01
CA GLN A 3 21.74 -59.65 19.60
C GLN A 3 20.37 -59.76 18.88
N ARG A 4 20.30 -59.10 17.70
CA ARG A 4 19.44 -59.31 16.49
C ARG A 4 17.95 -58.88 16.57
N ALA A 5 17.29 -58.46 15.50
CA ALA A 5 17.63 -57.92 14.17
C ALA A 5 16.33 -57.39 13.52
N GLN A 6 16.47 -56.33 12.72
CA GLN A 6 15.66 -55.79 11.63
C GLN A 6 14.35 -56.53 11.20
N ARG A 7 13.28 -55.75 10.98
CA ARG A 7 12.79 -55.41 9.62
C ARG A 7 11.71 -54.32 9.63
N ALA A 8 11.87 -53.38 8.71
CA ALA A 8 10.97 -52.30 8.36
C ALA A 8 9.79 -52.78 7.51
N GLY A 9 8.67 -52.05 7.56
CA GLY A 9 7.50 -52.24 6.72
C GLY A 9 6.76 -50.93 6.50
N SER A 10 7.11 -50.25 5.42
CA SER A 10 6.43 -49.09 4.84
C SER A 10 5.07 -49.47 4.24
N ARG A 11 4.05 -48.62 4.44
CA ARG A 11 2.88 -48.54 3.55
C ARG A 11 2.52 -47.08 3.27
N ALA A 12 2.91 -46.62 2.09
CA ALA A 12 2.28 -45.53 1.37
C ALA A 12 1.35 -46.15 0.33
N TRP A 13 0.09 -45.71 0.28
CA TRP A 13 -0.81 -45.88 -0.88
C TRP A 13 -1.76 -44.68 -0.92
N ARG A 14 -1.59 -43.85 -1.95
CA ARG A 14 -2.64 -43.36 -2.85
C ARG A 14 -2.00 -42.49 -3.94
N ALA A 15 -2.01 -43.01 -5.16
CA ALA A 15 -1.69 -42.31 -6.40
C ALA A 15 -2.97 -41.63 -6.97
N PRO A 16 -2.83 -40.66 -7.89
CA PRO A 16 -3.88 -39.71 -8.25
C PRO A 16 -4.67 -40.09 -9.53
N LEU A 17 -5.91 -39.59 -9.59
CA LEU A 17 -6.72 -39.41 -10.78
C LEU A 17 -6.13 -38.27 -11.63
N LEU A 18 -5.54 -38.55 -12.80
CA LEU A 18 -5.40 -37.56 -13.87
C LEU A 18 -4.95 -38.20 -15.22
N CYS A 19 -5.79 -39.04 -15.83
CA CYS A 19 -5.58 -39.50 -17.21
C CYS A 19 -6.93 -39.76 -17.89
N LEU A 20 -7.65 -38.69 -18.26
CA LEU A 20 -8.74 -38.79 -19.24
C LEU A 20 -9.10 -37.40 -19.79
N LEU A 21 -8.22 -36.77 -20.59
CA LEU A 21 -8.57 -35.62 -21.46
C LEU A 21 -7.42 -35.27 -22.45
N LEU A 22 -6.81 -36.27 -23.07
CA LEU A 22 -5.81 -36.07 -24.14
C LEU A 22 -5.77 -37.27 -25.09
N ALA A 23 -6.87 -37.45 -25.83
CA ALA A 23 -6.95 -38.45 -26.91
C ALA A 23 -8.04 -38.11 -27.95
N VAL A 24 -8.04 -36.88 -28.52
CA VAL A 24 -8.80 -36.55 -29.76
C VAL A 24 -8.06 -35.53 -30.66
N ALA A 25 -6.74 -35.42 -30.58
CA ALA A 25 -6.03 -34.53 -31.51
C ALA A 25 -4.68 -35.14 -31.88
N LEU A 26 -4.67 -35.97 -32.94
CA LEU A 26 -3.53 -36.24 -33.84
C LEU A 26 -3.96 -37.27 -34.89
N SER A 27 -4.56 -36.80 -36.00
CA SER A 27 -4.62 -37.56 -37.27
C SER A 27 -5.11 -36.71 -38.45
N VAL A 28 -4.32 -35.74 -38.92
CA VAL A 28 -4.16 -35.30 -40.34
C VAL A 28 -2.86 -34.47 -40.31
N GLY A 29 -1.80 -34.70 -41.07
CA GLY A 29 -1.62 -35.27 -42.40
C GLY A 29 -0.71 -34.30 -43.15
N ALA A 30 0.57 -34.64 -43.27
CA ALA A 30 1.61 -33.84 -43.90
C ALA A 30 1.46 -33.78 -45.42
N ALA A 31 1.79 -32.64 -46.04
CA ALA A 31 2.27 -32.58 -47.43
C ALA A 31 3.05 -31.28 -47.73
N GLN A 32 4.35 -31.47 -47.97
CA GLN A 32 5.18 -30.89 -49.04
C GLN A 32 5.48 -29.37 -49.09
N TYR A 33 6.77 -29.07 -48.86
CA TYR A 33 7.49 -27.91 -49.39
C TYR A 33 8.36 -28.37 -50.58
N ALA A 34 8.31 -27.65 -51.70
CA ALA A 34 9.29 -27.69 -52.78
C ALA A 34 9.39 -26.32 -53.47
N ASP A 35 10.58 -26.00 -53.95
CA ASP A 35 11.12 -24.69 -54.34
C ASP A 35 10.57 -24.03 -55.63
N GLY A 36 10.43 -22.69 -55.59
CA GLY A 36 10.69 -21.65 -56.63
C GLY A 36 9.92 -21.64 -57.97
N PRO A 37 10.06 -20.59 -58.84
CA PRO A 37 10.51 -19.21 -58.64
C PRO A 37 9.55 -18.12 -59.23
N VAL A 38 10.03 -16.88 -59.15
CA VAL A 38 9.51 -15.52 -59.42
C VAL A 38 8.99 -15.25 -60.86
N ASP A 39 7.88 -14.50 -61.04
CA ASP A 39 7.77 -13.21 -61.78
C ASP A 39 6.31 -12.66 -61.91
N PRO A 40 6.11 -11.35 -62.21
CA PRO A 40 5.00 -10.56 -61.69
C PRO A 40 3.92 -10.24 -62.74
N VAL A 41 2.66 -10.06 -62.30
CA VAL A 41 1.63 -9.39 -63.10
C VAL A 41 0.81 -8.42 -62.26
N THR A 42 0.65 -7.26 -62.88
CA THR A 42 -0.07 -6.03 -62.56
C THR A 42 -1.56 -6.21 -62.22
N GLY A 43 -2.05 -5.42 -61.27
CA GLY A 43 -3.48 -5.33 -60.94
C GLY A 43 -3.84 -3.97 -60.36
N LEU A 44 -4.57 -3.19 -61.15
CA LEU A 44 -5.06 -1.83 -60.90
C LEU A 44 -5.88 -1.69 -59.61
N GLN A 45 -5.63 -0.61 -58.84
CA GLN A 45 -6.54 -0.09 -57.81
C GLN A 45 -7.04 1.31 -58.20
N ALA A 46 -8.35 1.51 -58.09
CA ALA A 46 -9.07 2.76 -58.29
C ALA A 46 -8.87 3.75 -57.11
N PRO A 47 -9.03 5.07 -57.33
CA PRO A 47 -8.64 6.10 -56.36
C PRO A 47 -9.70 6.36 -55.27
N LEU A 48 -9.21 6.55 -54.04
CA LEU A 48 -9.97 7.09 -52.90
C LEU A 48 -9.92 8.64 -52.89
N PRO A 49 -10.92 9.32 -52.30
CA PRO A 49 -11.10 10.77 -52.42
C PRO A 49 -10.12 11.57 -51.54
N ALA A 50 -9.73 12.74 -52.07
CA ALA A 50 -8.77 13.67 -51.48
C ALA A 50 -9.26 14.28 -50.15
N THR A 51 -8.38 14.31 -49.16
CA THR A 51 -8.49 15.08 -47.92
C THR A 51 -7.91 16.49 -48.11
N PRO A 52 -8.47 17.53 -47.46
CA PRO A 52 -8.01 18.91 -47.63
C PRO A 52 -6.72 19.21 -46.84
N ALA A 53 -5.97 20.19 -47.37
CA ALA A 53 -4.57 20.54 -47.06
C ALA A 53 -4.30 21.14 -45.64
N PRO A 54 -3.03 21.13 -45.16
CA PRO A 54 -2.65 21.32 -43.75
C PRO A 54 -2.48 22.76 -43.26
N ALA A 55 -2.74 23.79 -44.08
CA ALA A 55 -2.27 25.15 -43.78
C ALA A 55 -3.03 25.87 -42.64
N ALA A 56 -4.27 25.48 -42.32
CA ALA A 56 -5.09 26.16 -41.32
C ALA A 56 -4.82 25.69 -39.88
N VAL A 57 -4.33 24.46 -39.69
CA VAL A 57 -4.08 23.87 -38.36
C VAL A 57 -2.79 24.44 -37.75
N THR A 58 -1.79 24.74 -38.59
CA THR A 58 -0.49 25.27 -38.14
C THR A 58 -0.60 26.69 -37.59
N ALA A 59 -1.45 27.54 -38.17
CA ALA A 59 -1.64 28.92 -37.71
C ALA A 59 -2.38 29.03 -36.37
N ALA A 60 -3.30 28.08 -36.08
CA ALA A 60 -4.01 28.03 -34.81
C ALA A 60 -3.11 27.52 -33.66
N ALA A 61 -2.26 26.53 -33.94
CA ALA A 61 -1.28 26.02 -32.97
C ALA A 61 -0.21 27.08 -32.63
N GLN A 62 0.20 27.88 -33.61
CA GLN A 62 1.20 28.93 -33.40
C GLN A 62 0.67 30.07 -32.52
N ARG A 63 -0.58 30.52 -32.74
CA ARG A 63 -1.23 31.52 -31.86
C ARG A 63 -1.44 31.02 -30.44
N ALA A 64 -1.85 29.75 -30.27
CA ALA A 64 -1.99 29.16 -28.94
C ALA A 64 -0.65 29.11 -28.18
N THR A 65 0.46 28.93 -28.89
CA THR A 65 1.81 28.91 -28.29
C THR A 65 2.26 30.32 -27.89
N GLU A 66 1.96 31.33 -28.71
CA GLU A 66 2.26 32.74 -28.41
C GLU A 66 1.43 33.26 -27.21
N ASP A 67 0.16 32.88 -27.11
CA ASP A 67 -0.71 33.26 -25.98
C ASP A 67 -0.23 32.66 -24.65
N VAL A 68 0.25 31.40 -24.66
CA VAL A 68 0.81 30.76 -23.46
C VAL A 68 2.12 31.42 -23.05
N ALA A 69 3.00 31.76 -24.00
CA ALA A 69 4.25 32.46 -23.72
C ALA A 69 3.99 33.87 -23.12
N ALA A 70 2.98 34.59 -23.63
CA ALA A 70 2.59 35.89 -23.09
C ALA A 70 2.01 35.80 -21.66
N GLN A 71 1.22 34.76 -21.36
CA GLN A 71 0.69 34.51 -20.01
C GLN A 71 1.81 34.15 -19.02
N GLN A 72 2.78 33.34 -19.44
CA GLN A 72 3.93 32.98 -18.60
C GLN A 72 4.84 34.19 -18.33
N ALA A 73 5.07 35.05 -19.33
CA ALA A 73 5.82 36.29 -19.15
C ALA A 73 5.12 37.26 -18.18
N ALA A 74 3.79 37.39 -18.27
CA ALA A 74 3.00 38.21 -17.35
C ALA A 74 3.03 37.68 -15.90
N ALA A 75 2.98 36.35 -15.72
CA ALA A 75 3.08 35.72 -14.41
C ALA A 75 4.48 35.89 -13.78
N ALA A 76 5.55 35.76 -14.58
CA ALA A 76 6.92 35.99 -14.13
C ALA A 76 7.16 37.45 -13.72
N ALA A 77 6.62 38.41 -14.48
CA ALA A 77 6.68 39.83 -14.13
C ALA A 77 5.92 40.15 -12.82
N ALA A 78 4.77 39.51 -12.60
CA ALA A 78 4.02 39.64 -11.35
C ALA A 78 4.77 39.05 -10.15
N GLN A 79 5.48 37.93 -10.33
CA GLN A 79 6.32 37.34 -9.28
C GLN A 79 7.55 38.18 -8.96
N GLN A 80 8.21 38.77 -9.97
CA GLN A 80 9.31 39.72 -9.74
C GLN A 80 8.84 40.98 -9.01
N ALA A 81 7.66 41.50 -9.32
CA ALA A 81 7.08 42.64 -8.61
C ALA A 81 6.76 42.34 -7.13
N ALA A 82 6.50 41.08 -6.78
CA ALA A 82 6.20 40.65 -5.42
C ALA A 82 7.46 40.38 -4.55
N GLN A 83 8.65 40.37 -5.13
CA GLN A 83 9.91 40.08 -4.42
C GLN A 83 10.68 41.33 -3.97
N VAL A 84 10.15 42.53 -4.18
CA VAL A 84 10.81 43.78 -3.72
C VAL A 84 10.40 44.07 -2.27
N PRO A 85 11.35 44.17 -1.31
CA PRO A 85 11.03 44.37 0.09
C PRO A 85 10.44 45.77 0.37
N ASP A 86 9.49 45.83 1.32
CA ASP A 86 8.63 46.95 1.72
C ASP A 86 9.32 48.25 2.20
N ALA A 87 10.64 48.37 2.06
CA ALA A 87 11.42 49.47 2.63
C ALA A 87 11.57 50.71 1.73
N VAL A 88 11.06 50.70 0.48
CA VAL A 88 11.26 51.82 -0.45
C VAL A 88 10.00 52.12 -1.27
N TYR A 89 8.99 52.73 -0.64
CA TYR A 89 7.98 53.49 -1.39
C TYR A 89 7.50 54.70 -0.58
N THR A 90 7.47 55.86 -1.24
CA THR A 90 6.86 57.06 -0.66
C THR A 90 5.32 56.96 -0.74
N PRO A 91 4.56 57.71 0.06
CA PRO A 91 3.09 57.64 0.05
C PRO A 91 2.44 57.90 -1.32
N LEU A 92 3.14 58.58 -2.24
CA LEU A 92 2.65 58.84 -3.61
C LEU A 92 2.67 57.59 -4.50
N ASP A 93 3.59 56.64 -4.24
CA ASP A 93 3.76 55.44 -5.06
C ASP A 93 2.69 54.37 -4.77
N ARG A 94 2.20 54.31 -3.52
CA ARG A 94 1.12 53.39 -3.12
C ARG A 94 -0.21 53.67 -3.81
N ALA A 95 -0.54 54.95 -4.05
CA ALA A 95 -1.78 55.33 -4.73
C ALA A 95 -1.77 54.89 -6.21
N THR A 96 -0.61 54.96 -6.86
CA THR A 96 -0.43 54.53 -8.26
C THR A 96 -0.52 53.01 -8.40
N VAL A 97 0.09 52.26 -7.48
CA VAL A 97 0.01 50.78 -7.47
C VAL A 97 -1.43 50.30 -7.19
N GLN A 98 -2.14 50.93 -6.24
CA GLN A 98 -3.55 50.60 -5.98
C GLN A 98 -4.48 50.97 -7.14
N SER A 99 -4.21 52.08 -7.84
CA SER A 99 -4.93 52.46 -9.07
C SER A 99 -4.74 51.42 -10.17
N ASN A 100 -3.51 50.92 -10.36
CA ASN A 100 -3.19 49.94 -11.39
C ASN A 100 -3.78 48.56 -11.08
N MET A 101 -3.81 48.14 -9.81
CA MET A 101 -4.51 46.91 -9.40
C MET A 101 -6.02 46.98 -9.64
N ARG A 102 -6.66 48.14 -9.38
CA ARG A 102 -8.10 48.32 -9.67
C ARG A 102 -8.40 48.28 -11.17
N ARG A 103 -7.52 48.82 -12.03
CA ARG A 103 -7.66 48.71 -13.48
C ARG A 103 -7.52 47.26 -13.97
N ALA A 104 -6.59 46.50 -13.41
CA ALA A 104 -6.42 45.08 -13.75
C ALA A 104 -7.65 44.24 -13.35
N GLN A 105 -8.28 44.53 -12.21
CA GLN A 105 -9.51 43.85 -11.77
C GLN A 105 -10.75 44.25 -12.61
N GLN A 106 -10.83 45.48 -13.12
CA GLN A 106 -11.92 45.90 -14.00
C GLN A 106 -11.85 45.30 -15.41
N GLN A 107 -10.67 44.85 -15.86
CA GLN A 107 -10.49 44.20 -17.17
C GLN A 107 -10.86 42.71 -17.19
N GLN A 108 -11.19 42.11 -16.04
CA GLN A 108 -11.52 40.67 -15.92
C GLN A 108 -13.03 40.37 -15.85
N GLN A 109 -13.93 41.34 -16.10
CA GLN A 109 -15.37 41.06 -16.16
C GLN A 109 -15.84 40.79 -17.61
N PRO A 110 -16.43 39.63 -17.92
CA PRO A 110 -16.93 39.34 -19.26
C PRO A 110 -18.24 40.08 -19.57
N VAL A 111 -18.26 40.72 -20.75
CA VAL A 111 -19.41 41.36 -21.38
C VAL A 111 -20.46 40.31 -21.76
N ARG A 112 -21.59 40.26 -21.04
CA ARG A 112 -22.79 39.54 -21.48
C ARG A 112 -23.60 40.43 -22.43
N ARG A 113 -23.67 40.02 -23.71
CA ARG A 113 -24.52 40.64 -24.73
C ARG A 113 -25.97 40.15 -24.58
N THR A 114 -26.87 41.11 -24.65
CA THR A 114 -28.32 41.04 -24.52
C THR A 114 -29.00 40.29 -25.67
N GLN A 115 -29.97 39.42 -25.37
CA GLN A 115 -31.14 39.19 -26.22
C GLN A 115 -32.40 39.53 -25.41
N VAL A 116 -33.15 40.50 -25.91
CA VAL A 116 -34.48 40.91 -25.45
C VAL A 116 -35.49 40.11 -26.27
N LEU A 117 -36.44 39.45 -25.60
CA LEU A 117 -37.83 39.30 -26.07
C LEU A 117 -38.75 38.92 -24.90
N THR A 118 -39.50 39.94 -24.46
CA THR A 118 -40.89 39.97 -23.96
C THR A 118 -41.52 38.75 -23.27
N GLN A 119 -41.97 38.98 -22.03
CA GLN A 119 -43.29 38.72 -21.40
C GLN A 119 -43.00 38.54 -19.90
N GLY A 120 -43.54 39.30 -18.95
CA GLY A 120 -44.93 39.71 -18.75
C GLY A 120 -45.27 39.35 -17.31
N SER A 121 -45.30 40.36 -16.42
CA SER A 121 -46.09 40.46 -15.18
C SER A 121 -46.43 39.20 -14.35
N VAL A 122 -46.14 39.21 -13.03
CA VAL A 122 -47.16 39.18 -11.96
C VAL A 122 -46.53 39.41 -10.58
N ARG A 123 -47.29 40.18 -9.80
CA ARG A 123 -47.12 40.74 -8.45
C ARG A 123 -47.39 39.71 -7.33
N ARG A 124 -46.89 40.06 -6.12
CA ARG A 124 -47.36 39.69 -4.74
C ARG A 124 -47.07 38.24 -4.32
N ASN A 125 -46.73 37.89 -3.07
CA ASN A 125 -47.14 38.46 -1.77
C ASN A 125 -46.11 38.09 -0.68
N ARG A 126 -45.91 38.98 0.28
CA ARG A 126 -45.11 38.81 1.51
C ARG A 126 -46.07 38.78 2.71
N ASN A 127 -45.69 38.02 3.75
CA ASN A 127 -46.13 38.06 5.16
C ASN A 127 -47.19 37.07 5.68
N ARG A 128 -46.97 36.69 6.96
CA ARG A 128 -47.72 35.85 7.92
C ARG A 128 -47.28 34.37 7.98
N ASN A 129 -46.89 33.76 9.10
CA ASN A 129 -47.15 34.03 10.51
C ASN A 129 -46.00 33.51 11.41
N GLN A 130 -45.66 34.28 12.44
CA GLN A 130 -45.11 33.84 13.72
C GLN A 130 -46.20 34.02 14.80
N GLN A 131 -46.12 33.18 15.84
CA GLN A 131 -46.77 33.23 17.16
C GLN A 131 -47.90 32.22 17.43
N GLN A 132 -47.86 31.78 18.70
CA GLN A 132 -48.69 30.82 19.45
C GLN A 132 -48.15 29.39 19.43
N GLN A 133 -47.88 28.71 20.55
CA GLN A 133 -48.13 28.99 21.97
C GLN A 133 -47.18 28.10 22.81
N GLN A 134 -46.70 28.64 23.92
CA GLN A 134 -46.20 27.87 25.07
C GLN A 134 -47.38 27.56 26.00
N GLN A 135 -47.32 26.41 26.67
CA GLN A 135 -47.50 26.19 28.13
C GLN A 135 -48.35 24.96 28.51
N THR A 136 -47.98 24.45 29.70
CA THR A 136 -48.57 23.37 30.53
C THR A 136 -48.07 21.97 30.18
N GLY A 137 -47.63 21.13 31.12
CA GLY A 137 -47.60 21.24 32.58
C GLY A 137 -46.83 20.06 33.20
N SER A 138 -46.39 20.30 34.44
CA SER A 138 -45.69 19.39 35.35
C SER A 138 -46.55 18.17 35.76
N ARG A 139 -45.90 17.00 35.93
CA ARG A 139 -46.24 16.03 36.99
C ARG A 139 -45.12 15.00 37.22
N ASP A 140 -44.74 14.91 38.49
CA ASP A 140 -43.95 13.85 39.12
C ASP A 140 -44.52 12.44 38.89
N THR A 141 -43.66 11.42 38.84
CA THR A 141 -43.72 10.27 39.76
C THR A 141 -42.47 9.42 39.68
N THR A 142 -42.04 9.00 40.87
CA THR A 142 -40.86 8.22 41.21
C THR A 142 -41.05 6.70 40.99
N ASN A 143 -39.91 6.00 40.90
CA ASN A 143 -39.61 4.66 41.46
C ASN A 143 -39.80 3.36 40.63
N ARG A 144 -38.66 2.62 40.60
CA ARG A 144 -38.48 1.15 40.83
C ARG A 144 -38.88 0.15 39.72
N ASN A 145 -37.91 -0.52 39.11
CA ASN A 145 -37.28 -1.76 39.63
C ASN A 145 -36.39 -2.46 38.58
N ASN A 146 -35.25 -2.97 39.06
CA ASN A 146 -34.46 -4.04 38.45
C ASN A 146 -35.19 -5.39 38.59
N ALA A 147 -35.06 -6.26 37.59
CA ALA A 147 -34.66 -7.68 37.69
C ALA A 147 -35.33 -8.59 36.63
N ALA A 148 -34.55 -9.59 36.20
CA ALA A 148 -34.93 -10.86 35.58
C ALA A 148 -35.17 -10.88 34.05
N LEU A 149 -34.15 -11.35 33.32
CA LEU A 149 -34.31 -12.06 32.05
C LEU A 149 -33.69 -13.44 32.19
N ARG A 150 -34.56 -14.44 32.38
CA ARG A 150 -34.28 -15.87 32.16
C ARG A 150 -34.78 -16.24 30.75
N THR A 151 -33.90 -16.90 30.01
CA THR A 151 -34.12 -17.99 29.04
C THR A 151 -35.54 -18.21 28.52
N ASN A 152 -35.73 -18.06 27.20
CA ASN A 152 -36.74 -18.76 26.44
C ASN A 152 -36.08 -19.47 25.25
N GLN A 153 -35.98 -20.80 25.36
CA GLN A 153 -35.86 -21.72 24.23
C GLN A 153 -37.24 -21.80 23.57
N GLN A 154 -37.33 -21.50 22.27
CA GLN A 154 -38.48 -21.88 21.46
C GLN A 154 -38.13 -23.13 20.65
N GLN A 155 -38.87 -24.20 20.93
CA GLN A 155 -38.99 -25.38 20.09
C GLN A 155 -39.79 -25.01 18.83
N VAL A 156 -39.27 -25.36 17.66
CA VAL A 156 -40.04 -25.41 16.41
C VAL A 156 -40.12 -26.87 15.98
N THR A 157 -41.34 -27.39 15.98
CA THR A 157 -41.73 -28.71 15.52
C THR A 157 -41.88 -28.68 13.99
N LEU A 158 -41.25 -29.60 13.26
CA LEU A 158 -41.57 -29.90 11.86
C LEU A 158 -41.75 -31.41 11.66
N GLN A 159 -42.93 -31.75 11.12
CA GLN A 159 -43.35 -33.01 10.52
C GLN A 159 -42.34 -33.39 9.39
N GLY A 160 -41.98 -34.63 9.04
CA GLY A 160 -42.65 -35.92 9.10
C GLY A 160 -42.84 -36.44 7.66
N VAL A 161 -41.87 -37.18 7.09
CA VAL A 161 -41.99 -37.97 5.83
C VAL A 161 -41.05 -39.20 5.91
N PRO A 162 -41.48 -40.41 5.52
CA PRO A 162 -40.73 -41.66 5.75
C PRO A 162 -39.77 -42.02 4.61
N VAL A 163 -38.69 -42.75 4.93
CA VAL A 163 -37.77 -43.35 3.97
C VAL A 163 -37.86 -44.88 4.05
N GLU A 164 -38.27 -45.49 2.95
CA GLU A 164 -38.26 -46.94 2.73
C GLU A 164 -36.85 -47.45 2.41
N GLN A 165 -36.50 -48.61 2.99
CA GLN A 165 -35.36 -49.44 2.58
C GLN A 165 -35.76 -50.34 1.41
N PRO A 166 -34.78 -50.76 0.59
CA PRO A 166 -34.81 -52.17 0.21
C PRO A 166 -33.46 -52.86 0.39
N ALA A 167 -33.55 -54.08 0.92
CA ALA A 167 -32.55 -55.12 0.84
C ALA A 167 -32.65 -55.84 -0.51
N SER A 168 -31.51 -56.21 -1.10
CA SER A 168 -31.45 -57.41 -1.95
C SER A 168 -30.06 -58.04 -1.92
N THR A 169 -30.08 -59.34 -1.66
CA THR A 169 -28.98 -60.29 -1.67
C THR A 169 -28.72 -60.80 -3.09
N GLY A 170 -27.46 -60.83 -3.53
CA GLY A 170 -27.03 -61.47 -4.77
C GLY A 170 -25.62 -62.03 -4.65
N SER A 171 -25.53 -63.36 -4.57
CA SER A 171 -24.30 -64.16 -4.59
C SER A 171 -23.75 -64.30 -6.01
N PHE A 172 -22.43 -64.15 -6.20
CA PHE A 172 -21.72 -64.60 -7.40
C PHE A 172 -20.41 -65.30 -7.03
N THR A 173 -20.27 -66.52 -7.53
CA THR A 173 -19.15 -67.45 -7.39
C THR A 173 -18.02 -67.08 -8.35
N LEU A 174 -16.77 -67.01 -7.87
CA LEU A 174 -15.58 -66.80 -8.69
C LEU A 174 -15.00 -68.15 -9.14
N GLN A 175 -14.84 -68.29 -10.46
CA GLN A 175 -14.20 -69.42 -11.15
C GLN A 175 -12.71 -69.08 -11.34
N GLU A 176 -11.81 -69.94 -10.85
CA GLU A 176 -10.36 -69.82 -11.01
C GLU A 176 -9.94 -69.86 -12.49
N ARG A 177 -9.07 -68.93 -12.89
CA ARG A 177 -8.27 -69.03 -14.12
C ARG A 177 -6.78 -68.97 -13.80
N ALA A 178 -6.04 -69.85 -14.46
CA ALA A 178 -4.60 -70.06 -14.35
C ALA A 178 -3.76 -68.82 -14.73
N PRO A 179 -2.54 -68.68 -14.18
CA PRO A 179 -1.65 -67.56 -14.45
C PRO A 179 -0.99 -67.64 -15.84
N PRO A 180 -0.82 -66.50 -16.56
CA PRO A 180 -0.04 -66.47 -17.79
C PRO A 180 1.47 -66.31 -17.53
N ALA A 181 2.24 -66.76 -18.51
CA ALA A 181 3.69 -66.91 -18.49
C ALA A 181 4.48 -65.60 -18.35
N VAL A 182 5.65 -65.73 -17.72
CA VAL A 182 6.68 -64.71 -17.52
C VAL A 182 7.31 -64.32 -18.86
N VAL A 183 7.25 -63.03 -19.20
CA VAL A 183 8.06 -62.43 -20.26
C VAL A 183 9.11 -61.53 -19.61
N THR A 184 10.38 -61.87 -19.83
CA THR A 184 11.57 -61.12 -19.41
C THR A 184 11.66 -59.79 -20.17
N ALA A 185 11.68 -58.67 -19.44
CA ALA A 185 11.87 -57.34 -19.99
C ALA A 185 13.36 -57.05 -20.24
N ALA A 186 13.67 -56.62 -21.45
CA ALA A 186 14.97 -56.09 -21.85
C ALA A 186 15.19 -54.67 -21.29
N SER A 187 16.45 -54.37 -20.99
CA SER A 187 16.97 -53.12 -20.42
C SER A 187 16.80 -51.91 -21.35
N VAL A 188 16.24 -50.82 -20.81
CA VAL A 188 16.24 -49.47 -21.42
C VAL A 188 17.48 -48.71 -20.91
N PRO A 189 18.24 -48.00 -21.78
CA PRO A 189 19.42 -47.26 -21.35
C PRO A 189 19.05 -45.98 -20.60
N GLU A 190 19.81 -45.73 -19.55
CA GLU A 190 19.74 -44.59 -18.65
C GLU A 190 20.18 -43.30 -19.38
N VAL A 191 19.29 -42.30 -19.45
CA VAL A 191 19.61 -40.97 -19.99
C VAL A 191 20.11 -40.11 -18.83
N THR A 192 21.43 -39.90 -18.78
CA THR A 192 22.04 -38.96 -17.83
C THR A 192 21.76 -37.51 -18.26
N PRO A 193 21.23 -36.65 -17.37
CA PRO A 193 20.99 -35.25 -17.68
C PRO A 193 22.30 -34.48 -17.84
N VAL A 194 22.37 -33.67 -18.90
CA VAL A 194 23.51 -32.79 -19.19
C VAL A 194 23.45 -31.58 -18.24
N PRO A 195 24.51 -31.31 -17.45
CA PRO A 195 24.55 -30.13 -16.59
C PRO A 195 24.64 -28.83 -17.42
N PRO A 196 24.03 -27.73 -16.95
CA PRO A 196 24.10 -26.45 -17.66
C PRO A 196 25.55 -25.95 -17.76
N PRO A 197 25.91 -25.24 -18.85
CA PRO A 197 27.26 -24.72 -19.04
C PRO A 197 27.63 -23.73 -17.94
N ALA A 198 28.84 -23.86 -17.41
CA ALA A 198 29.39 -22.94 -16.44
C ALA A 198 29.51 -21.52 -17.05
N PRO A 199 29.13 -20.46 -16.33
CA PRO A 199 29.27 -19.10 -16.82
C PRO A 199 30.76 -18.74 -16.96
N THR A 200 31.22 -18.48 -18.18
CA THR A 200 32.62 -18.17 -18.52
C THR A 200 32.95 -16.67 -18.54
N GLY A 201 32.23 -15.86 -17.76
CA GLY A 201 32.55 -14.44 -17.59
C GLY A 201 33.76 -14.22 -16.67
N PRO A 202 34.54 -13.13 -16.86
CA PRO A 202 35.58 -12.75 -15.90
C PRO A 202 34.96 -12.54 -14.50
N PRO A 203 35.72 -12.83 -13.42
CA PRO A 203 35.21 -12.64 -12.06
C PRO A 203 34.90 -11.16 -11.84
N PHE A 204 33.62 -10.81 -11.83
CA PHE A 204 33.15 -9.51 -11.42
C PHE A 204 33.66 -9.26 -10.00
N THR A 205 34.59 -8.31 -9.85
CA THR A 205 34.97 -7.79 -8.54
C THR A 205 33.82 -6.90 -8.08
N VAL A 206 32.77 -7.52 -7.55
CA VAL A 206 31.65 -6.78 -6.93
C VAL A 206 32.23 -6.11 -5.71
N ASN A 207 32.38 -4.79 -5.77
CA ASN A 207 32.83 -3.96 -4.65
C ASN A 207 31.85 -4.14 -3.48
N MET A 208 32.20 -5.02 -2.53
CA MET A 208 31.34 -5.48 -1.43
C MET A 208 31.29 -4.47 -0.27
N SER A 209 31.10 -3.20 -0.62
CA SER A 209 30.78 -2.09 0.30
C SER A 209 29.40 -2.36 0.95
N SER A 210 29.42 -3.11 2.05
CA SER A 210 28.35 -3.48 3.00
C SER A 210 26.91 -3.59 2.43
N LYS A 211 26.60 -4.73 1.81
CA LYS A 211 25.27 -5.15 1.33
C LYS A 211 24.27 -5.55 2.45
N ALA A 212 24.54 -5.19 3.70
CA ALA A 212 23.61 -5.47 4.80
C ALA A 212 22.46 -4.45 4.80
N ALA A 213 21.26 -4.92 5.14
CA ALA A 213 20.06 -4.10 5.16
C ALA A 213 19.60 -3.82 6.60
N GLN A 214 19.03 -2.63 6.81
CA GLN A 214 18.41 -2.26 8.08
C GLN A 214 17.03 -2.91 8.19
N LEU A 215 16.60 -3.16 9.43
CA LEU A 215 15.21 -3.49 9.74
C LEU A 215 14.56 -2.27 10.39
N SER A 216 13.78 -1.53 9.60
CA SER A 216 13.23 -0.22 9.99
C SER A 216 11.72 -0.29 10.21
N PRO A 217 11.10 0.66 10.93
CA PRO A 217 9.65 0.71 11.08
C PRO A 217 8.97 1.34 9.86
N SER A 218 7.70 1.00 9.67
CA SER A 218 6.77 1.78 8.87
C SER A 218 5.91 2.69 9.77
N ILE A 219 5.53 3.84 9.24
CA ILE A 219 4.56 4.79 9.81
C ILE A 219 3.29 4.67 8.97
N LEU A 220 2.20 4.29 9.61
CA LEU A 220 0.90 4.09 8.96
C LEU A 220 0.06 5.33 9.18
N LEU A 221 -0.51 5.87 8.11
CA LEU A 221 -1.40 7.02 8.18
C LEU A 221 -2.75 6.59 7.60
N MET A 222 -3.59 6.03 8.46
CA MET A 222 -4.84 5.37 8.10
C MET A 222 -5.98 6.36 7.82
N GLY A 223 -5.83 7.62 8.21
CA GLY A 223 -6.83 8.63 7.93
C GLY A 223 -6.45 10.02 8.41
N TYR A 224 -7.39 10.95 8.27
CA TYR A 224 -7.30 12.35 8.67
C TYR A 224 -6.74 12.53 10.08
N PHE A 225 -7.20 11.73 11.03
CA PHE A 225 -6.76 11.77 12.42
C PHE A 225 -5.26 11.48 12.62
N ASP A 226 -4.59 10.85 11.66
CA ASP A 226 -3.15 10.56 11.77
C ASP A 226 -2.27 11.71 11.27
N TRP A 227 -2.71 12.40 10.21
CA TRP A 227 -1.94 13.46 9.59
C TRP A 227 -2.44 14.86 9.94
N GLN A 228 -3.67 15.05 10.42
CA GLN A 228 -4.20 16.35 10.83
C GLN A 228 -3.24 17.03 11.82
N ILE A 229 -2.96 18.31 11.57
CA ILE A 229 -2.10 19.11 12.44
C ILE A 229 -2.99 19.80 13.47
N ILE A 230 -2.77 19.47 14.73
CA ILE A 230 -3.35 20.17 15.88
C ILE A 230 -2.24 20.82 16.70
N PRO A 231 -2.43 22.03 17.24
CA PRO A 231 -1.45 22.62 18.13
C PRO A 231 -1.36 21.81 19.44
N ASP A 232 -0.15 21.55 19.92
CA ASP A 232 0.10 21.01 21.25
C ASP A 232 -0.19 22.06 22.34
N SER A 233 0.03 21.70 23.61
CA SER A 233 -0.16 22.60 24.76
C SER A 233 0.69 23.88 24.71
N ASN A 234 1.74 23.91 23.88
CA ASN A 234 2.63 25.04 23.68
C ASN A 234 2.38 25.76 22.34
N GLY A 235 1.30 25.41 21.62
CA GLY A 235 0.99 25.96 20.31
C GLY A 235 1.86 25.42 19.16
N LYS A 236 2.72 24.43 19.41
CA LYS A 236 3.56 23.82 18.36
C LYS A 236 2.73 22.83 17.54
N PRO A 237 2.97 22.69 16.23
CA PRO A 237 2.25 21.73 15.41
C PRO A 237 2.52 20.30 15.90
N TRP A 238 1.46 19.52 16.06
CA TRP A 238 1.49 18.11 16.42
C TRP A 238 0.54 17.31 15.53
N SER A 239 0.94 16.08 15.21
CA SER A 239 0.09 15.06 14.58
C SER A 239 0.57 13.69 15.03
N ARG A 240 -0.23 12.64 14.81
CA ARG A 240 0.23 11.26 15.07
C ARG A 240 1.40 10.90 14.15
N CYS A 241 1.44 11.43 12.93
CA CYS A 241 2.60 11.29 12.03
C CYS A 241 3.90 11.75 12.70
N LEU A 242 3.90 12.93 13.33
CA LEU A 242 5.06 13.46 14.05
C LEU A 242 5.46 12.57 15.24
N ASP A 243 4.48 12.13 16.03
CA ASP A 243 4.73 11.18 17.15
C ASP A 243 5.39 9.88 16.64
N MET A 244 4.88 9.32 15.54
CA MET A 244 5.44 8.12 14.94
C MET A 244 6.89 8.32 14.43
N VAL A 245 7.21 9.47 13.82
CA VAL A 245 8.59 9.81 13.41
C VAL A 245 9.52 9.85 14.62
N TRP A 246 9.12 10.51 15.71
CA TRP A 246 9.93 10.59 16.93
C TRP A 246 10.12 9.24 17.60
N ARG A 247 9.06 8.42 17.66
CA ARG A 247 9.13 7.04 18.18
C ARG A 247 10.07 6.18 17.33
N ALA A 248 9.94 6.23 16.02
CA ALA A 248 10.82 5.51 15.10
C ALA A 248 12.29 5.89 15.34
N ARG A 249 12.58 7.19 15.48
CA ARG A 249 13.95 7.68 15.74
C ARG A 249 14.52 7.12 17.03
N ARG A 250 13.70 7.17 18.08
CA ARG A 250 14.09 6.73 19.43
C ARG A 250 14.34 5.23 19.50
N LEU A 251 13.46 4.44 18.87
CA LEU A 251 13.36 3.00 19.09
C LEU A 251 14.19 2.20 18.09
N ALA A 252 14.06 2.49 16.79
CA ALA A 252 14.70 1.68 15.76
C ALA A 252 16.17 2.02 15.53
N ARG A 253 16.59 3.25 15.88
CA ARG A 253 17.95 3.78 15.67
C ARG A 253 18.49 3.61 14.24
N GLY A 254 17.59 3.44 13.28
CA GLY A 254 17.88 3.45 11.86
C GLY A 254 17.91 4.88 11.30
N ASN A 255 18.27 4.98 10.03
CA ASN A 255 18.17 6.21 9.23
C ASN A 255 17.23 6.03 8.03
N LYS A 256 16.36 5.02 8.08
CA LYS A 256 15.34 4.75 7.04
C LYS A 256 13.96 4.69 7.70
N LEU A 257 12.96 5.20 6.98
CA LEU A 257 11.60 5.28 7.49
C LEU A 257 10.60 5.16 6.34
N ASN A 258 9.70 4.20 6.41
CA ASN A 258 8.67 3.98 5.41
C ASN A 258 7.36 4.63 5.84
N PHE A 259 6.83 5.54 5.04
CA PHE A 259 5.54 6.18 5.23
C PHE A 259 4.52 5.50 4.35
N VAL A 260 3.42 5.08 4.96
CA VAL A 260 2.31 4.41 4.30
C VAL A 260 1.06 5.29 4.43
N PRO A 261 0.95 6.35 3.63
CA PRO A 261 -0.27 7.12 3.55
C PRO A 261 -1.38 6.28 2.93
N THR A 262 -2.46 6.07 3.67
CA THR A 262 -3.60 5.28 3.24
C THR A 262 -4.79 6.19 2.99
N HIS A 263 -5.29 6.17 1.76
CA HIS A 263 -6.60 6.72 1.41
C HIS A 263 -7.54 5.58 1.08
N HIS A 264 -8.79 5.90 0.79
CA HIS A 264 -9.81 4.89 0.64
C HIS A 264 -10.56 5.06 -0.67
N TRP A 265 -11.23 3.99 -1.10
CA TRP A 265 -12.12 4.04 -2.24
C TRP A 265 -13.51 3.54 -1.88
N ILE A 266 -14.50 4.14 -2.51
CA ILE A 266 -15.86 3.61 -2.55
C ILE A 266 -16.00 2.80 -3.84
N PRO A 267 -16.42 1.53 -3.77
CA PRO A 267 -16.69 0.73 -4.98
C PRO A 267 -17.83 1.36 -5.80
N GLY A 268 -17.86 1.02 -7.10
CA GLY A 268 -19.03 1.24 -7.96
C GLY A 268 -20.31 0.62 -7.39
N SER A 269 -21.47 1.07 -7.89
CA SER A 269 -22.80 0.55 -7.53
C SER A 269 -22.94 -0.96 -7.72
N GLU A 270 -22.16 -1.53 -8.62
CA GLU A 270 -22.15 -2.97 -8.92
C GLU A 270 -21.14 -3.76 -8.06
N GLY A 271 -20.43 -3.08 -7.14
CA GLY A 271 -19.46 -3.69 -6.23
C GLY A 271 -18.06 -3.89 -6.81
N PHE A 272 -17.80 -3.42 -8.04
CA PHE A 272 -16.52 -3.52 -8.73
C PHE A 272 -16.02 -2.15 -9.15
N GLY A 273 -14.70 -2.03 -9.27
CA GLY A 273 -14.03 -0.79 -9.65
C GLY A 273 -14.09 0.28 -8.55
N ILE A 274 -13.70 1.49 -8.93
CA ILE A 274 -13.76 2.68 -8.06
C ILE A 274 -14.90 3.55 -8.57
N ASP A 275 -15.80 3.94 -7.67
CA ASP A 275 -16.75 5.03 -7.93
C ASP A 275 -16.05 6.37 -7.70
N HIS A 276 -15.55 6.57 -6.48
CA HIS A 276 -14.78 7.74 -6.07
C HIS A 276 -13.78 7.39 -4.95
N PHE A 277 -12.79 8.26 -4.77
CA PHE A 277 -11.86 8.20 -3.65
C PHE A 277 -12.40 8.98 -2.45
N CYS A 278 -11.98 8.59 -1.25
CA CYS A 278 -12.26 9.32 -0.02
C CYS A 278 -11.09 9.24 0.96
N TYR A 279 -11.14 10.05 2.02
CA TYR A 279 -10.27 9.92 3.19
C TYR A 279 -11.08 9.46 4.39
N MET A 280 -10.45 8.69 5.28
CA MET A 280 -11.07 8.29 6.53
C MET A 280 -10.94 9.39 7.57
N TYR A 281 -12.02 9.69 8.30
CA TYR A 281 -11.99 10.55 9.47
C TYR A 281 -12.90 10.01 10.56
N LYS A 282 -12.79 10.57 11.77
CA LYS A 282 -13.67 10.25 12.90
C LYS A 282 -14.78 11.28 12.97
N ASP A 283 -16.04 10.84 12.92
CA ASP A 283 -17.20 11.71 13.07
C ASP A 283 -17.41 12.15 14.54
N ALA A 284 -18.52 12.83 14.80
CA ALA A 284 -18.86 13.31 16.15
C ALA A 284 -19.09 12.18 17.18
N ASP A 285 -19.38 10.97 16.72
CA ASP A 285 -19.58 9.75 17.51
C ASP A 285 -18.31 8.88 17.60
N ASP A 286 -17.16 9.40 17.16
CA ASP A 286 -15.88 8.67 17.04
C ASP A 286 -15.94 7.48 16.05
N LYS A 287 -16.90 7.47 15.13
CA LYS A 287 -17.00 6.44 14.09
C LYS A 287 -16.12 6.80 12.91
N MET A 288 -15.47 5.77 12.37
CA MET A 288 -14.71 5.88 11.14
C MET A 288 -15.67 6.05 9.96
N VAL A 289 -15.52 7.17 9.25
CA VAL A 289 -16.36 7.55 8.11
C VAL A 289 -15.50 8.00 6.94
N CYS A 290 -15.96 7.67 5.75
CA CYS A 290 -15.34 8.02 4.48
C CYS A 290 -15.85 9.40 4.04
N GLY A 291 -14.93 10.38 3.95
CA GLY A 291 -15.21 11.75 3.56
C GLY A 291 -14.75 12.07 2.15
N ASP A 292 -15.58 12.77 1.40
CA ASP A 292 -15.28 13.19 0.04
C ASP A 292 -14.07 14.11 0.00
N TRP A 293 -13.22 13.91 -1.00
CA TRP A 293 -12.13 14.85 -1.28
C TRP A 293 -12.66 16.16 -1.85
N ASP A 294 -12.04 17.24 -1.42
CA ASP A 294 -12.08 18.55 -2.07
C ASP A 294 -10.66 19.16 -2.08
N GLN A 295 -10.50 20.30 -2.75
CA GLN A 295 -9.18 20.93 -2.86
C GLN A 295 -8.63 21.35 -1.48
N THR A 296 -9.49 21.78 -0.56
CA THR A 296 -9.08 22.18 0.80
C THR A 296 -8.44 21.01 1.53
N LYS A 297 -9.03 19.81 1.44
CA LYS A 297 -8.51 18.60 2.08
C LYS A 297 -7.25 18.08 1.41
N ILE A 298 -7.13 18.21 0.08
CA ILE A 298 -5.88 17.90 -0.64
C ILE A 298 -4.75 18.81 -0.16
N ASP A 299 -5.00 20.13 -0.07
CA ASP A 299 -4.01 21.12 0.38
C ASP A 299 -3.64 20.89 1.86
N GLU A 300 -4.60 20.51 2.70
CA GLU A 300 -4.37 20.18 4.10
C GLU A 300 -3.50 18.92 4.24
N PHE A 301 -3.77 17.89 3.45
CA PHE A 301 -2.97 16.67 3.41
C PHE A 301 -1.53 16.98 2.96
N GLU A 302 -1.35 17.71 1.85
CA GLU A 302 -0.05 18.15 1.36
C GLU A 302 0.75 18.88 2.45
N ARG A 303 0.16 19.90 3.09
CA ARG A 303 0.81 20.68 4.14
C ARG A 303 1.20 19.83 5.34
N SER A 304 0.31 18.93 5.76
CA SER A 304 0.52 18.07 6.91
C SER A 304 1.65 17.07 6.69
N MET A 305 1.67 16.47 5.50
CA MET A 305 2.76 15.58 5.08
C MET A 305 4.09 16.33 4.95
N ALA A 306 4.09 17.57 4.46
CA ALA A 306 5.31 18.38 4.37
C ALA A 306 5.95 18.60 5.74
N ILE A 307 5.13 18.88 6.77
CA ILE A 307 5.60 19.04 8.16
C ILE A 307 6.19 17.72 8.66
N CYS A 308 5.51 16.60 8.44
CA CYS A 308 6.00 15.30 8.90
C CYS A 308 7.30 14.86 8.20
N PHE A 309 7.42 15.08 6.89
CA PHE A 309 8.65 14.81 6.14
C PHE A 309 9.79 15.74 6.54
N THR A 310 9.52 17.01 6.81
CA THR A 310 10.52 17.96 7.34
C THR A 310 11.11 17.41 8.63
N GLU A 311 10.24 16.93 9.53
CA GLU A 311 10.69 16.34 10.79
C GLU A 311 11.48 15.04 10.57
N ALA A 312 11.08 14.21 9.61
CA ALA A 312 11.83 13.01 9.25
C ALA A 312 13.27 13.34 8.80
N PHE A 313 13.42 14.33 7.91
CA PHE A 313 14.73 14.79 7.46
C PHE A 313 15.57 15.39 8.59
N ARG A 314 14.98 16.19 9.48
CA ARG A 314 15.67 16.72 10.67
C ARG A 314 16.17 15.62 11.60
N ASN A 315 15.45 14.50 11.65
CA ASN A 315 15.85 13.31 12.41
C ASN A 315 16.84 12.40 11.65
N GLY A 316 17.31 12.82 10.46
CA GLY A 316 18.29 12.10 9.66
C GLY A 316 17.73 10.89 8.93
N PHE A 317 16.41 10.85 8.70
CA PHE A 317 15.79 9.76 7.94
C PHE A 317 15.88 9.97 6.43
N THR A 318 16.03 8.86 5.73
CA THR A 318 15.70 8.67 4.31
C THR A 318 14.24 8.24 4.22
N PRO A 319 13.33 9.08 3.70
CA PRO A 319 11.92 8.74 3.56
C PRO A 319 11.69 7.77 2.40
N TYR A 320 10.89 6.74 2.67
CA TYR A 320 10.30 5.83 1.69
C TYR A 320 8.79 6.08 1.71
N LEU A 321 8.17 6.29 0.56
CA LEU A 321 6.73 6.49 0.45
C LEU A 321 6.10 5.28 -0.23
N ARG A 322 5.06 4.75 0.40
CA ARG A 322 4.27 3.63 -0.10
C ARG A 322 2.78 3.93 0.06
N PRO A 323 2.19 4.68 -0.89
CA PRO A 323 0.78 5.07 -0.79
C PRO A 323 -0.15 3.87 -0.98
N HIS A 324 -1.10 3.71 -0.05
CA HIS A 324 -2.12 2.66 -0.07
C HIS A 324 -3.49 3.23 -0.40
N LEU A 325 -4.32 2.37 -0.97
CA LEU A 325 -5.75 2.60 -1.09
C LEU A 325 -6.46 1.43 -0.43
N ASP A 326 -7.36 1.66 0.53
CA ASP A 326 -8.12 0.64 1.28
C ASP A 326 -9.65 0.79 1.11
N ASP A 327 -10.44 -0.26 1.38
CA ASP A 327 -11.89 -0.25 1.15
C ASP A 327 -12.61 0.70 2.12
N GLY A 328 -13.26 1.72 1.57
CA GLY A 328 -13.95 2.76 2.33
C GLY A 328 -15.22 2.29 3.04
N TYR A 329 -15.76 1.12 2.67
CA TYR A 329 -16.87 0.49 3.40
C TYR A 329 -16.42 -0.49 4.48
N VAL A 330 -15.11 -0.67 4.67
CA VAL A 330 -14.55 -1.56 5.70
C VAL A 330 -15.06 -3.02 5.55
N ARG A 331 -15.35 -3.47 4.32
CA ARG A 331 -15.76 -4.86 4.03
C ARG A 331 -14.57 -5.80 3.86
N GLY A 332 -13.35 -5.28 4.04
CA GLY A 332 -12.10 -6.05 3.90
C GLY A 332 -11.80 -6.43 2.46
N ILE A 333 -12.26 -5.62 1.48
CA ILE A 333 -11.87 -5.85 0.09
C ILE A 333 -10.39 -5.54 -0.06
N TRP A 334 -9.66 -6.51 -0.60
CA TRP A 334 -8.24 -6.41 -0.74
C TRP A 334 -7.85 -5.57 -1.95
N ARG A 335 -7.02 -4.55 -1.72
CA ARG A 335 -6.55 -3.59 -2.73
C ARG A 335 -5.69 -4.20 -3.85
N ASN A 336 -5.16 -5.41 -3.64
CA ASN A 336 -4.31 -6.08 -4.64
C ASN A 336 -5.03 -6.42 -5.94
N GLY A 337 -6.34 -6.67 -5.87
CA GLY A 337 -7.19 -6.92 -7.03
C GLY A 337 -7.88 -5.69 -7.61
N LEU A 338 -7.62 -4.51 -7.05
CA LEU A 338 -8.22 -3.26 -7.51
C LEU A 338 -7.75 -2.94 -8.94
N LEU A 339 -8.65 -2.38 -9.76
CA LEU A 339 -8.39 -2.01 -11.16
C LEU A 339 -8.75 -0.55 -11.39
N PHE A 340 -7.74 0.28 -11.69
CA PHE A 340 -7.93 1.69 -12.02
C PHE A 340 -6.70 2.30 -12.72
N SER A 341 -6.93 3.32 -13.54
CA SER A 341 -5.84 4.14 -14.06
C SER A 341 -5.54 5.28 -13.08
N PRO A 342 -4.28 5.61 -12.77
CA PRO A 342 -3.97 6.70 -11.84
C PRO A 342 -4.34 8.10 -12.37
N ILE A 343 -4.61 8.21 -13.67
CA ILE A 343 -4.90 9.47 -14.38
C ILE A 343 -6.36 9.59 -14.82
N ILE A 344 -7.17 8.55 -14.65
CA ILE A 344 -8.62 8.62 -14.88
C ILE A 344 -9.30 9.20 -13.64
N GLN A 345 -10.33 10.01 -13.86
CA GLN A 345 -11.13 10.62 -12.82
C GLN A 345 -12.17 9.62 -12.29
N TYR A 346 -12.23 9.47 -10.97
CA TYR A 346 -13.21 8.68 -10.24
C TYR A 346 -13.92 9.59 -9.26
N GLY A 347 -15.20 9.89 -9.51
CA GLY A 347 -15.89 11.02 -8.89
C GLY A 347 -15.30 12.34 -9.38
N THR A 348 -14.77 13.17 -8.47
CA THR A 348 -14.23 14.50 -8.81
C THR A 348 -12.73 14.51 -9.12
N TYR A 349 -12.00 13.49 -8.69
CA TYR A 349 -10.53 13.50 -8.72
C TYR A 349 -9.93 12.21 -9.27
N THR A 350 -8.67 12.29 -9.72
CA THR A 350 -7.84 11.13 -10.04
C THR A 350 -7.06 10.67 -8.81
N TYR A 351 -6.53 9.44 -8.83
CA TYR A 351 -5.60 8.98 -7.79
C TYR A 351 -4.35 9.86 -7.72
N LYS A 352 -3.82 10.28 -8.88
CA LYS A 352 -2.68 11.19 -8.94
C LYS A 352 -2.96 12.49 -8.18
N GLN A 353 -4.16 13.06 -8.30
CA GLN A 353 -4.53 14.33 -7.66
C GLN A 353 -4.71 14.22 -6.14
N ILE A 354 -5.30 13.13 -5.63
CA ILE A 354 -5.56 12.96 -4.20
C ILE A 354 -4.39 12.33 -3.43
N MET A 355 -3.49 11.61 -4.12
CA MET A 355 -2.41 10.87 -3.47
C MET A 355 -1.02 11.32 -3.94
N LEU A 356 -0.69 11.14 -5.23
CA LEU A 356 0.70 11.26 -5.69
C LEU A 356 1.21 12.70 -5.73
N ASP A 357 0.42 13.61 -6.28
CA ASP A 357 0.77 15.03 -6.40
C ASP A 357 0.97 15.70 -5.03
N PRO A 358 0.02 15.60 -4.06
CA PRO A 358 0.23 16.21 -2.74
C PRO A 358 1.45 15.62 -2.01
N LEU A 359 1.72 14.32 -2.13
CA LEU A 359 2.92 13.71 -1.54
C LEU A 359 4.23 14.20 -2.18
N ALA A 360 4.26 14.32 -3.50
CA ALA A 360 5.42 14.82 -4.23
C ALA A 360 5.71 16.29 -3.88
N LYS A 361 4.68 17.14 -3.81
CA LYS A 361 4.82 18.54 -3.37
C LYS A 361 5.22 18.64 -1.90
N ALA A 362 4.67 17.79 -1.03
CA ALA A 362 5.04 17.73 0.37
C ALA A 362 6.53 17.41 0.56
N LEU A 363 7.06 16.42 -0.17
CA LEU A 363 8.50 16.11 -0.18
C LEU A 363 9.34 17.29 -0.68
N ALA A 364 8.93 17.90 -1.79
CA ALA A 364 9.62 19.07 -2.34
C ALA A 364 9.69 20.23 -1.34
N GLY A 365 8.55 20.50 -0.67
CA GLY A 365 8.44 21.50 0.39
C GLY A 365 9.34 21.18 1.57
N ALA A 366 9.31 19.94 2.05
CA ALA A 366 10.14 19.49 3.15
C ALA A 366 11.65 19.64 2.85
N LEU A 367 12.10 19.19 1.67
CA LEU A 367 13.49 19.32 1.21
C LEU A 367 13.94 20.78 1.15
N ARG A 368 13.10 21.68 0.62
CA ARG A 368 13.40 23.13 0.60
C ARG A 368 13.52 23.71 2.00
N THR A 369 12.62 23.34 2.90
CA THR A 369 12.63 23.80 4.30
C THR A 369 13.92 23.39 4.99
N VAL A 370 14.29 22.10 4.97
CA VAL A 370 15.52 21.64 5.64
C VAL A 370 16.80 22.14 4.97
N ALA A 371 16.78 22.37 3.66
CA ALA A 371 17.91 23.01 2.97
C ALA A 371 18.07 24.47 3.42
N ALA A 372 16.98 25.23 3.51
CA ALA A 372 17.00 26.62 3.99
C ALA A 372 17.44 26.73 5.46
N GLU A 373 17.12 25.72 6.27
CA GLU A 373 17.56 25.62 7.67
C GLU A 373 19.03 25.17 7.82
N GLY A 374 19.67 24.72 6.74
CA GLY A 374 21.01 24.13 6.81
C GLY A 374 21.05 22.78 7.53
N THR A 375 19.90 22.13 7.72
CA THR A 375 19.76 20.82 8.39
C THR A 375 19.59 19.68 7.40
N LEU A 376 19.80 19.92 6.11
CA LEU A 376 19.79 18.86 5.12
C LEU A 376 21.10 18.07 5.21
N TRP A 377 21.08 17.00 5.99
CA TRP A 377 22.23 16.14 6.17
C TRP A 377 22.40 15.22 4.97
N PRO A 378 23.51 15.33 4.20
CA PRO A 378 23.82 14.31 3.23
C PRO A 378 24.09 13.00 3.96
N MET A 379 23.42 11.94 3.53
CA MET A 379 23.75 10.58 3.97
C MET A 379 25.21 10.28 3.60
N PRO A 380 25.92 9.43 4.35
CA PRO A 380 27.24 8.97 3.92
C PRO A 380 27.18 8.44 2.48
N ASN A 381 28.12 8.84 1.61
CA ASN A 381 28.16 8.63 0.15
C ASN A 381 27.26 9.44 -0.76
N LEU A 382 26.29 10.19 -0.26
CA LEU A 382 25.39 10.89 -1.16
C LEU A 382 25.65 12.39 -1.11
N GLU A 383 25.84 12.99 -2.27
CA GLU A 383 25.88 14.46 -2.40
C GLU A 383 24.55 15.09 -1.96
N ARG A 384 23.46 14.31 -2.01
CA ARG A 384 22.10 14.74 -1.71
C ARG A 384 21.35 13.65 -0.92
N PRO A 385 20.38 14.00 -0.07
CA PRO A 385 19.49 13.01 0.52
C PRO A 385 18.82 12.17 -0.57
N ARG A 386 18.56 10.90 -0.28
CA ARG A 386 17.73 10.06 -1.14
C ARG A 386 16.28 10.11 -0.67
N VAL A 387 15.35 10.04 -1.61
CA VAL A 387 13.92 9.80 -1.32
C VAL A 387 13.44 8.68 -2.22
N TYR A 388 12.64 7.77 -1.66
CA TYR A 388 12.03 6.67 -2.39
C TYR A 388 10.53 6.89 -2.48
N VAL A 389 9.97 6.85 -3.68
CA VAL A 389 8.54 7.06 -3.92
C VAL A 389 7.99 5.90 -4.73
N ALA A 390 7.23 5.02 -4.07
CA ALA A 390 6.46 4.03 -4.78
C ALA A 390 5.20 4.68 -5.36
N LEU A 391 4.82 4.29 -6.58
CA LEU A 391 3.60 4.77 -7.22
C LEU A 391 2.33 4.26 -6.50
N GLN A 392 2.44 3.11 -5.84
CA GLN A 392 1.36 2.42 -5.15
C GLN A 392 1.95 1.42 -4.14
N GLY A 393 1.14 0.91 -3.20
CA GLY A 393 1.49 -0.21 -2.33
C GLY A 393 0.42 -1.31 -2.25
N GLU A 394 0.84 -2.53 -2.58
CA GLU A 394 0.00 -3.74 -2.70
C GLU A 394 -1.18 -3.63 -3.68
N MET A 395 -1.11 -2.78 -4.69
CA MET A 395 -2.10 -2.66 -5.76
C MET A 395 -1.54 -3.30 -7.03
N SER A 396 -1.19 -4.59 -6.98
CA SER A 396 -0.43 -5.22 -8.07
C SER A 396 -1.24 -5.29 -9.37
N ALA A 397 -2.50 -5.73 -9.31
CA ALA A 397 -3.32 -5.93 -10.50
C ALA A 397 -3.51 -4.65 -11.31
N THR A 398 -3.70 -3.52 -10.64
CA THR A 398 -3.84 -2.23 -11.30
C THR A 398 -2.57 -1.83 -12.03
N MET A 399 -1.40 -2.06 -11.43
CA MET A 399 -0.11 -1.78 -12.05
C MET A 399 0.14 -2.66 -13.27
N MET A 400 -0.19 -3.96 -13.19
CA MET A 400 0.02 -4.89 -14.31
C MET A 400 -0.90 -4.60 -15.50
N ARG A 401 -2.08 -4.01 -15.28
CA ARG A 401 -3.10 -3.80 -16.32
C ARG A 401 -3.15 -2.38 -16.87
N TYR A 402 -2.70 -1.39 -16.09
CA TYR A 402 -2.61 0.02 -16.49
C TYR A 402 -1.16 0.51 -16.51
N THR A 403 -0.20 -0.37 -16.83
CA THR A 403 1.23 -0.09 -16.71
C THR A 403 1.67 1.20 -17.42
N ARG A 404 1.14 1.48 -18.62
CA ARG A 404 1.48 2.69 -19.38
C ARG A 404 1.05 3.96 -18.64
N ASP A 405 -0.15 3.94 -18.07
CA ASP A 405 -0.69 5.08 -17.34
C ASP A 405 0.13 5.34 -16.08
N TRP A 406 0.51 4.28 -15.35
CA TRP A 406 1.40 4.38 -14.20
C TRP A 406 2.79 4.90 -14.58
N ALA A 407 3.41 4.35 -15.64
CA ALA A 407 4.69 4.82 -16.14
C ALA A 407 4.66 6.31 -16.51
N SER A 408 3.55 6.79 -17.10
CA SER A 408 3.39 8.18 -17.51
C SER A 408 3.46 9.19 -16.36
N THR A 409 3.21 8.74 -15.11
CA THR A 409 3.28 9.62 -13.93
C THR A 409 4.71 9.86 -13.43
N ILE A 410 5.67 9.01 -13.78
CA ILE A 410 7.04 9.02 -13.22
C ILE A 410 7.79 10.33 -13.52
N PRO A 411 7.81 10.84 -14.78
CA PRO A 411 8.52 12.09 -15.09
C PRO A 411 7.97 13.28 -14.31
N ASP A 412 6.65 13.34 -14.14
CA ASP A 412 5.97 14.39 -13.38
C ASP A 412 6.36 14.38 -11.91
N LEU A 413 6.40 13.21 -11.28
CA LEU A 413 6.80 13.08 -9.87
C LEU A 413 8.26 13.48 -9.64
N ARG A 414 9.18 13.00 -10.49
CA ARG A 414 10.60 13.39 -10.42
C ARG A 414 10.76 14.89 -10.56
N ARG A 415 10.05 15.51 -11.51
CA ARG A 415 10.06 16.96 -11.73
C ARG A 415 9.49 17.74 -10.55
N MET A 416 8.36 17.28 -9.99
CA MET A 416 7.66 17.96 -8.91
C MET A 416 8.43 17.93 -7.58
N ILE A 417 9.04 16.79 -7.25
CA ILE A 417 9.90 16.66 -6.07
C ILE A 417 11.16 17.52 -6.24
N GLY A 418 11.72 17.53 -7.44
CA GLY A 418 12.92 18.27 -7.79
C GLY A 418 14.17 17.47 -7.49
N THR A 419 14.96 17.21 -8.53
CA THR A 419 16.19 16.42 -8.41
C THR A 419 17.38 17.23 -7.92
N THR A 420 17.29 18.56 -7.82
CA THR A 420 18.41 19.40 -7.36
C THR A 420 18.77 19.16 -5.90
N LEU A 421 17.77 18.95 -5.04
CA LEU A 421 17.95 18.80 -3.59
C LEU A 421 17.98 17.33 -3.13
N ALA A 422 17.59 16.37 -3.98
CA ALA A 422 17.52 14.96 -3.61
C ALA A 422 17.81 14.02 -4.78
N ASP A 423 18.35 12.85 -4.49
CA ASP A 423 18.31 11.68 -5.38
C ASP A 423 16.92 11.03 -5.27
N VAL A 424 16.07 11.26 -6.27
CA VAL A 424 14.68 10.78 -6.29
C VAL A 424 14.61 9.42 -6.96
N LYS A 425 14.32 8.38 -6.18
CA LYS A 425 14.06 7.02 -6.66
C LYS A 425 12.56 6.78 -6.77
N VAL A 426 12.09 6.31 -7.92
CA VAL A 426 10.67 6.00 -8.15
C VAL A 426 10.52 4.50 -8.39
N GLY A 427 9.50 3.89 -7.79
CA GLY A 427 9.32 2.44 -7.81
C GLY A 427 7.87 2.02 -7.74
N VAL A 428 7.66 0.71 -7.53
CA VAL A 428 6.33 0.12 -7.36
C VAL A 428 6.30 -0.76 -6.12
N GLY A 429 5.21 -0.74 -5.36
CA GLY A 429 5.02 -1.61 -4.19
C GLY A 429 4.08 -2.77 -4.50
N LEU A 430 4.61 -3.96 -4.72
CA LEU A 430 3.82 -5.14 -5.08
C LEU A 430 3.43 -5.95 -3.84
N ASN A 431 2.33 -6.69 -3.94
CA ASN A 431 2.12 -7.79 -3.02
C ASN A 431 3.07 -8.96 -3.39
N PHE A 432 3.34 -9.88 -2.47
CA PHE A 432 4.22 -11.01 -2.78
C PHE A 432 3.58 -12.06 -3.69
N ASN A 433 2.25 -12.05 -3.84
CA ASN A 433 1.52 -12.99 -4.69
C ASN A 433 0.41 -12.30 -5.49
N ALA A 434 -0.25 -13.09 -6.34
CA ALA A 434 -1.49 -12.69 -7.03
C ALA A 434 -1.35 -11.37 -7.83
N LEU A 435 -0.22 -11.17 -8.52
CA LEU A 435 0.09 -9.87 -9.15
C LEU A 435 -0.90 -9.47 -10.24
N ASP A 436 -1.57 -10.43 -10.86
CA ASP A 436 -2.54 -10.27 -11.94
C ASP A 436 -3.99 -10.55 -11.53
N GLN A 437 -4.23 -11.04 -10.31
CA GLN A 437 -5.57 -11.41 -9.87
C GLN A 437 -6.40 -10.15 -9.65
N THR A 438 -7.51 -10.03 -10.38
CA THR A 438 -8.41 -8.86 -10.33
C THR A 438 -9.67 -9.10 -9.54
N GLU A 439 -9.71 -10.21 -8.84
CA GLU A 439 -10.92 -10.62 -8.18
C GLU A 439 -11.06 -9.88 -6.88
N TYR A 440 -12.21 -9.22 -6.74
CA TYR A 440 -12.80 -8.84 -5.48
C TYR A 440 -13.27 -10.09 -4.73
N SER A 441 -12.45 -11.14 -4.68
CA SER A 441 -12.70 -12.24 -3.77
C SER A 441 -12.62 -11.61 -2.39
N VAL A 442 -13.80 -11.45 -1.76
CA VAL A 442 -13.96 -11.40 -0.31
C VAL A 442 -12.91 -12.37 0.22
N ALA A 443 -11.89 -11.84 0.90
CA ALA A 443 -10.60 -12.51 1.15
C ALA A 443 -10.84 -14.02 1.24
N PRO A 444 -10.31 -14.83 0.30
CA PRO A 444 -10.82 -16.18 0.07
C PRO A 444 -11.01 -16.89 1.41
N ASN A 445 -12.27 -17.06 1.84
CA ASN A 445 -12.62 -17.51 3.19
C ASN A 445 -12.12 -18.93 3.52
N THR A 446 -11.32 -19.52 2.62
CA THR A 446 -10.56 -20.73 2.86
C THR A 446 -9.11 -20.46 2.48
N GLY A 447 -8.19 -20.64 3.44
CA GLY A 447 -6.75 -20.55 3.17
C GLY A 447 -6.25 -21.52 2.09
N LEU A 448 -7.07 -22.51 1.70
CA LEU A 448 -6.83 -23.37 0.53
C LEU A 448 -7.07 -22.61 -0.79
N GLY A 449 -8.19 -21.88 -0.91
CA GLY A 449 -8.48 -21.06 -2.10
C GLY A 449 -7.48 -19.91 -2.28
N TRP A 450 -6.99 -19.34 -1.19
CA TRP A 450 -5.89 -18.36 -1.21
C TRP A 450 -4.57 -18.98 -1.67
N MET A 451 -4.23 -20.17 -1.15
CA MET A 451 -2.99 -20.88 -1.49
C MET A 451 -2.96 -21.39 -2.94
N PHE A 452 -4.12 -21.71 -3.54
CA PHE A 452 -4.20 -22.26 -4.90
C PHE A 452 -4.82 -21.32 -5.94
N GLY A 453 -5.15 -20.06 -5.58
CA GLY A 453 -5.80 -19.12 -6.51
C GLY A 453 -7.13 -19.60 -7.08
N SER A 454 -7.79 -20.57 -6.42
CA SER A 454 -8.89 -21.37 -7.00
C SER A 454 -10.29 -20.88 -6.61
N GLY A 455 -10.44 -19.61 -6.22
CA GLY A 455 -11.70 -19.02 -5.76
C GLY A 455 -12.51 -18.28 -6.83
N SER A 456 -12.14 -18.44 -8.10
CA SER A 456 -12.42 -17.42 -9.11
C SER A 456 -13.83 -17.44 -9.69
N ARG A 457 -14.69 -16.55 -9.18
CA ARG A 457 -15.89 -16.12 -9.90
C ARG A 457 -15.42 -15.14 -10.96
N ALA A 458 -15.34 -15.61 -12.21
CA ALA A 458 -15.04 -14.80 -13.37
C ALA A 458 -15.75 -13.44 -13.27
N SER A 459 -14.95 -12.37 -13.17
CA SER A 459 -15.46 -11.01 -13.18
C SER A 459 -16.36 -10.84 -14.39
N ARG A 460 -17.57 -10.30 -14.19
CA ARG A 460 -18.47 -9.96 -15.30
C ARG A 460 -17.97 -8.75 -16.10
N TYR A 461 -16.92 -8.08 -15.62
CA TYR A 461 -16.36 -6.89 -16.24
C TYR A 461 -15.23 -7.24 -17.20
N PRO A 462 -15.11 -6.52 -18.32
CA PRO A 462 -13.94 -6.62 -19.17
C PRO A 462 -12.71 -6.23 -18.36
N VAL A 463 -11.87 -7.21 -18.07
CA VAL A 463 -10.59 -7.00 -17.41
C VAL A 463 -9.55 -6.68 -18.49
N PRO A 464 -8.87 -5.51 -18.47
CA PRO A 464 -7.86 -5.19 -19.46
C PRO A 464 -6.73 -6.23 -19.47
N SER A 465 -6.29 -6.65 -20.66
CA SER A 465 -5.14 -7.56 -20.79
C SER A 465 -3.87 -6.91 -20.25
N ILE A 466 -2.95 -7.71 -19.71
CA ILE A 466 -1.64 -7.24 -19.28
C ILE A 466 -0.78 -6.96 -20.53
N ASP A 467 -0.27 -5.74 -20.65
CA ASP A 467 0.71 -5.37 -21.68
C ASP A 467 2.12 -5.74 -21.19
N GLY A 468 2.53 -6.98 -21.45
CA GLY A 468 3.82 -7.51 -21.01
C GLY A 468 5.02 -6.70 -21.53
N ALA A 469 4.90 -6.05 -22.70
CA ALA A 469 5.96 -5.20 -23.24
C ALA A 469 6.06 -3.87 -22.49
N ALA A 470 4.94 -3.24 -22.17
CA ALA A 470 4.92 -2.06 -21.31
C ALA A 470 5.44 -2.39 -19.90
N LEU A 471 5.07 -3.54 -19.33
CA LEU A 471 5.55 -3.99 -18.02
C LEU A 471 7.06 -4.22 -18.02
N ASN A 472 7.57 -4.86 -19.07
CA ASN A 472 9.01 -5.02 -19.26
C ASN A 472 9.73 -3.66 -19.32
N ASN A 473 9.21 -2.71 -20.11
CA ASN A 473 9.79 -1.37 -20.20
C ASN A 473 9.78 -0.64 -18.85
N LEU A 474 8.65 -0.66 -18.13
CA LEU A 474 8.53 -0.05 -16.82
C LEU A 474 9.63 -0.55 -15.87
N VAL A 475 9.72 -1.89 -15.71
CA VAL A 475 10.65 -2.51 -14.76
C VAL A 475 12.11 -2.36 -15.19
N ASN A 476 12.40 -2.44 -16.49
CA ASN A 476 13.76 -2.35 -16.98
C ASN A 476 14.27 -0.93 -17.11
N ASN A 477 13.43 0.07 -17.37
CA ASN A 477 13.93 1.37 -17.85
C ASN A 477 13.39 2.57 -17.08
N GLU A 478 12.23 2.46 -16.44
CA GLU A 478 11.56 3.64 -15.87
C GLU A 478 11.72 3.72 -14.35
N ILE A 479 11.64 2.57 -13.66
CA ILE A 479 11.69 2.49 -12.20
C ILE A 479 13.08 2.14 -11.66
N ASP A 480 13.34 2.60 -10.44
CA ASP A 480 14.58 2.42 -9.71
C ASP A 480 14.50 1.26 -8.69
N PHE A 481 13.29 0.90 -8.24
CA PHE A 481 13.11 -0.14 -7.23
C PHE A 481 11.75 -0.84 -7.30
N ILE A 482 11.69 -2.04 -6.70
CA ILE A 482 10.46 -2.76 -6.38
C ILE A 482 10.41 -2.97 -4.86
N GLY A 483 9.33 -2.53 -4.24
CA GLY A 483 8.94 -2.91 -2.89
C GLY A 483 8.03 -4.13 -2.91
N ILE A 484 8.21 -5.08 -1.99
CA ILE A 484 7.36 -6.25 -1.81
C ILE A 484 6.73 -6.22 -0.41
N SER A 485 5.43 -6.49 -0.32
CA SER A 485 4.83 -6.93 0.94
C SER A 485 5.14 -8.38 1.22
N ALA A 486 6.21 -8.60 1.97
CA ALA A 486 6.83 -9.89 2.15
C ALA A 486 6.14 -10.71 3.26
N TYR A 487 4.97 -11.25 2.93
CA TYR A 487 4.18 -12.12 3.80
C TYR A 487 4.03 -13.55 3.25
N ALA A 488 5.03 -14.04 2.51
CA ALA A 488 5.02 -15.43 2.10
C ALA A 488 5.05 -16.36 3.32
N PRO A 489 4.35 -17.51 3.29
CA PRO A 489 4.33 -18.45 4.40
C PRO A 489 5.72 -19.00 4.78
N TYR A 490 5.86 -19.29 6.08
CA TYR A 490 7.00 -19.93 6.71
C TYR A 490 6.61 -21.29 7.30
N SER A 491 7.59 -22.18 7.44
CA SER A 491 7.42 -23.53 8.00
C SER A 491 7.06 -23.55 9.50
N GLY A 492 7.19 -22.41 10.20
CA GLY A 492 6.92 -22.22 11.62
C GLY A 492 8.20 -22.27 12.48
N PRO A 493 8.11 -22.68 13.76
CA PRO A 493 9.30 -22.82 14.61
C PRO A 493 10.38 -23.68 13.95
N GLY A 494 11.63 -23.21 13.97
CA GLY A 494 12.74 -23.85 13.28
C GLY A 494 12.89 -23.45 11.80
N MET A 495 12.14 -22.48 11.30
CA MET A 495 12.21 -22.03 9.88
C MET A 495 13.63 -21.72 9.40
N SER A 496 13.89 -22.02 8.13
CA SER A 496 15.19 -21.77 7.51
C SER A 496 15.35 -20.32 7.06
N LEU A 497 16.59 -19.81 7.02
CA LEU A 497 16.89 -18.44 6.58
C LEU A 497 16.53 -18.18 5.11
N ASN A 498 16.57 -19.21 4.26
CA ASN A 498 16.19 -19.06 2.86
C ASN A 498 14.68 -18.81 2.67
N GLU A 499 13.84 -19.14 3.65
CA GLU A 499 12.40 -18.90 3.58
C GLU A 499 12.07 -17.40 3.59
N PHE A 500 12.97 -16.53 4.07
CA PHE A 500 12.81 -15.08 3.96
C PHE A 500 12.77 -14.61 2.51
N GLU A 501 13.30 -15.38 1.55
CA GLU A 501 13.28 -15.03 0.13
C GLU A 501 12.02 -15.50 -0.61
N ASN A 502 11.13 -16.27 0.03
CA ASN A 502 9.93 -16.84 -0.60
C ASN A 502 9.09 -15.76 -1.31
N SER A 503 8.95 -14.58 -0.71
CA SER A 503 8.22 -13.46 -1.33
C SER A 503 8.91 -12.90 -2.57
N ALA A 504 10.25 -12.84 -2.59
CA ALA A 504 11.01 -12.40 -3.75
C ALA A 504 10.93 -13.41 -4.90
N PHE A 505 10.98 -14.72 -4.60
CA PHE A 505 10.78 -15.78 -5.59
C PHE A 505 9.41 -15.68 -6.25
N ASN A 506 8.33 -15.55 -5.46
CA ASN A 506 6.97 -15.46 -5.99
C ASN A 506 6.78 -14.25 -6.92
N VAL A 507 7.32 -13.09 -6.54
CA VAL A 507 7.27 -11.88 -7.39
C VAL A 507 8.14 -12.07 -8.64
N GLY A 508 9.35 -12.62 -8.50
CA GLY A 508 10.25 -12.87 -9.62
C GLY A 508 9.63 -13.79 -10.67
N ASP A 509 9.02 -14.89 -10.26
CA ASP A 509 8.35 -15.83 -11.16
C ASP A 509 7.11 -15.23 -11.82
N SER A 510 6.35 -14.42 -11.08
CA SER A 510 5.20 -13.68 -11.62
C SER A 510 5.65 -12.66 -12.66
N LEU A 511 6.69 -11.86 -12.40
CA LEU A 511 7.21 -10.89 -13.35
C LEU A 511 7.81 -11.55 -14.60
N ARG A 512 8.49 -12.69 -14.44
CA ARG A 512 8.99 -13.47 -15.57
C ARG A 512 7.85 -13.91 -16.48
N THR A 513 6.75 -14.38 -15.89
CA THR A 513 5.58 -14.87 -16.62
C THR A 513 4.78 -13.74 -17.28
N LEU A 514 4.51 -12.67 -16.53
CA LEU A 514 3.61 -11.58 -16.96
C LEU A 514 4.32 -10.52 -17.81
N GLY A 515 5.61 -10.30 -17.59
CA GLY A 515 6.40 -9.21 -18.20
C GLY A 515 7.26 -9.63 -19.39
N ASN A 516 6.90 -10.72 -20.08
CA ASN A 516 7.67 -11.26 -21.21
C ASN A 516 9.15 -11.55 -20.84
N GLY A 517 9.38 -12.25 -19.73
CA GLY A 517 10.72 -12.71 -19.35
C GLY A 517 11.56 -11.74 -18.51
N ILE A 518 10.93 -10.88 -17.70
CA ILE A 518 11.67 -10.05 -16.73
C ILE A 518 12.47 -10.95 -15.78
N ASP A 519 13.80 -10.83 -15.80
CA ASP A 519 14.69 -11.50 -14.88
C ASP A 519 15.01 -10.60 -13.68
N LEU A 520 14.15 -10.65 -12.67
CA LEU A 520 14.29 -9.85 -11.46
C LEU A 520 15.64 -10.08 -10.76
N ALA A 521 16.14 -11.32 -10.72
CA ALA A 521 17.39 -11.64 -10.03
C ALA A 521 18.57 -10.97 -10.71
N SER A 522 18.63 -11.01 -12.05
CA SER A 522 19.67 -10.31 -12.83
C SER A 522 19.62 -8.80 -12.65
N LEU A 523 18.42 -8.19 -12.67
CA LEU A 523 18.24 -6.75 -12.46
C LEU A 523 18.72 -6.30 -11.08
N VAL A 524 18.40 -7.08 -10.05
CA VAL A 524 18.80 -6.78 -8.67
C VAL A 524 20.30 -7.01 -8.47
N ASN A 525 20.85 -8.11 -8.96
CA ASN A 525 22.26 -8.45 -8.77
C ASN A 525 23.20 -7.54 -9.58
N SER A 526 22.75 -6.99 -10.70
CA SER A 526 23.47 -5.97 -11.47
C SER A 526 23.41 -4.56 -10.84
N GLY A 527 22.57 -4.36 -9.82
CA GLY A 527 22.33 -3.06 -9.20
C GLY A 527 21.50 -2.10 -10.06
N LYS A 528 20.91 -2.59 -11.16
CA LYS A 528 20.02 -1.81 -12.03
C LYS A 528 18.67 -1.52 -11.36
N LEU A 529 18.25 -2.40 -10.45
CA LEU A 529 17.01 -2.29 -9.71
C LEU A 529 17.25 -2.61 -8.23
N GLU A 530 16.75 -1.80 -7.32
CA GLU A 530 16.76 -2.15 -5.89
C GLU A 530 15.53 -3.01 -5.54
N LEU A 531 15.69 -3.97 -4.63
CA LEU A 531 14.59 -4.76 -4.10
C LEU A 531 14.42 -4.50 -2.61
N HIS A 532 13.22 -4.13 -2.20
CA HIS A 532 12.88 -3.81 -0.81
C HIS A 532 11.77 -4.73 -0.32
N TYR A 533 11.79 -5.10 0.97
CA TYR A 533 10.61 -5.60 1.66
C TYR A 533 9.93 -4.41 2.34
N SER A 534 9.03 -3.78 1.58
CA SER A 534 8.33 -2.56 1.97
C SER A 534 7.20 -2.79 2.96
N GLU A 535 6.79 -4.06 3.17
CA GLU A 535 6.07 -4.51 4.36
C GLU A 535 6.64 -5.87 4.77
N PHE A 536 6.86 -6.06 6.06
CA PHE A 536 7.47 -7.26 6.61
C PHE A 536 7.03 -7.48 8.05
N GLY A 537 6.97 -8.74 8.48
CA GLY A 537 6.71 -9.10 9.87
C GLY A 537 5.69 -10.22 10.00
N ILE A 538 5.32 -10.50 11.25
CA ILE A 538 4.31 -11.49 11.61
C ILE A 538 3.27 -10.85 12.54
N GLY A 539 1.99 -11.08 12.26
CA GLY A 539 0.90 -10.44 13.02
C GLY A 539 0.41 -11.23 14.22
N GLY A 540 0.59 -12.54 14.26
CA GLY A 540 0.16 -13.36 15.40
C GLY A 540 -1.35 -13.61 15.48
N GLY A 541 -2.12 -13.24 14.46
CA GLY A 541 -3.57 -13.46 14.39
C GLY A 541 -3.94 -14.76 13.66
N ASN A 542 -5.20 -15.15 13.79
CA ASN A 542 -5.84 -16.19 12.99
C ASN A 542 -6.59 -15.58 11.81
N GLU A 543 -6.58 -16.26 10.67
CA GLU A 543 -7.40 -15.91 9.51
C GLU A 543 -8.90 -15.94 9.87
N GLY A 544 -9.61 -14.84 9.60
CA GLY A 544 -11.08 -14.79 9.56
C GLY A 544 -11.78 -14.09 10.73
N ASN A 545 -11.14 -13.89 11.89
CA ASN A 545 -11.80 -13.25 13.04
C ASN A 545 -10.93 -12.27 13.86
N ALA A 546 -9.71 -11.97 13.39
CA ALA A 546 -8.76 -11.11 14.10
C ALA A 546 -8.46 -11.56 15.55
N ALA A 547 -8.73 -12.82 15.90
CA ALA A 547 -8.37 -13.37 17.20
C ALA A 547 -6.87 -13.77 17.21
N PRO A 548 -6.24 -13.84 18.39
CA PRO A 548 -4.91 -14.44 18.53
C PRO A 548 -4.83 -15.82 17.87
N ALA A 549 -3.73 -16.09 17.18
CA ALA A 549 -3.43 -17.42 16.67
C ALA A 549 -3.33 -18.42 17.83
N VAL A 550 -3.64 -19.69 17.57
CA VAL A 550 -3.56 -20.74 18.59
C VAL A 550 -2.21 -21.47 18.59
N SER A 551 -1.33 -21.21 17.62
CA SER A 551 -0.01 -21.84 17.53
C SER A 551 0.97 -21.06 16.67
N ALA A 552 2.27 -21.21 16.95
CA ALA A 552 3.34 -20.57 16.18
C ALA A 552 3.36 -21.01 14.70
N ARG A 553 2.98 -22.27 14.42
CA ARG A 553 2.85 -22.78 13.05
C ARG A 553 1.77 -22.03 12.26
N MET A 554 0.66 -21.67 12.90
CA MET A 554 -0.38 -20.86 12.27
C MET A 554 0.13 -19.46 11.94
N VAL A 555 0.86 -18.82 12.87
CA VAL A 555 1.52 -17.53 12.63
C VAL A 555 2.50 -17.61 11.46
N GLY A 556 3.32 -18.66 11.39
CA GLY A 556 4.23 -18.89 10.27
C GLY A 556 3.50 -19.07 8.93
N LYS A 557 2.36 -19.77 8.92
CA LYS A 557 1.58 -19.99 7.69
C LYS A 557 0.88 -18.73 7.18
N GLN A 558 0.50 -17.83 8.07
CA GLN A 558 -0.28 -16.62 7.79
C GLN A 558 0.38 -15.40 8.44
N PRO A 559 1.61 -15.01 8.02
CA PRO A 559 2.33 -13.91 8.67
C PRO A 559 1.60 -12.56 8.50
N TRP A 560 0.81 -12.42 7.44
CA TRP A 560 -0.07 -11.29 7.17
C TRP A 560 -1.31 -11.22 8.09
N ALA A 561 -1.59 -12.23 8.91
CA ALA A 561 -2.75 -12.23 9.81
C ALA A 561 -2.35 -11.72 11.20
N GLY A 562 -3.13 -10.77 11.73
CA GLY A 562 -2.87 -10.12 13.00
C GLY A 562 -4.15 -9.71 13.71
N VAL A 563 -3.97 -9.17 14.91
CA VAL A 563 -5.03 -8.68 15.77
C VAL A 563 -5.07 -7.16 15.61
N ALA A 564 -6.10 -6.67 14.93
CA ALA A 564 -6.32 -5.25 14.70
C ALA A 564 -6.86 -4.54 15.95
N GLY A 565 -6.75 -3.20 15.96
CA GLY A 565 -7.29 -2.35 17.03
C GLY A 565 -6.25 -1.94 18.08
N PHE A 566 -6.74 -1.29 19.13
CA PHE A 566 -5.92 -0.82 20.23
C PHE A 566 -5.27 -2.00 20.96
N TYR A 567 -4.10 -1.76 21.55
CA TYR A 567 -3.51 -2.75 22.45
C TYR A 567 -4.44 -3.06 23.62
N SER A 568 -4.73 -4.35 23.78
CA SER A 568 -5.37 -4.94 24.96
C SER A 568 -4.68 -6.26 25.32
N PRO A 569 -4.35 -6.52 26.60
CA PRO A 569 -3.76 -7.78 27.03
C PRO A 569 -4.62 -9.00 26.68
N SER A 570 -5.95 -8.86 26.61
CA SER A 570 -6.86 -9.97 26.32
C SER A 570 -6.82 -10.44 24.87
N THR A 571 -6.36 -9.58 23.95
CA THR A 571 -6.25 -9.88 22.52
C THR A 571 -4.80 -9.88 22.06
N ASP A 572 -3.84 -9.69 22.95
CA ASP A 572 -2.41 -9.68 22.62
C ASP A 572 -1.90 -11.10 22.36
N PRO A 573 -1.62 -11.48 21.09
CA PRO A 573 -1.16 -12.84 20.79
C PRO A 573 0.21 -13.12 21.41
N TRP A 574 0.98 -12.07 21.71
CA TRP A 574 2.31 -12.18 22.25
C TRP A 574 2.34 -12.45 23.77
N GLN A 575 1.18 -12.46 24.44
CA GLN A 575 1.05 -13.01 25.79
C GLN A 575 1.15 -14.54 25.82
N ILE A 576 0.94 -15.21 24.68
CA ILE A 576 1.05 -16.67 24.58
C ILE A 576 2.54 -17.03 24.44
N PRO A 577 3.15 -17.74 25.42
CA PRO A 577 4.61 -17.93 25.45
C PRO A 577 5.19 -18.57 24.19
N SER A 578 4.46 -19.50 23.57
CA SER A 578 4.89 -20.16 22.34
C SER A 578 4.87 -19.23 21.12
N LEU A 579 3.94 -18.27 21.05
CA LEU A 579 3.91 -17.27 19.98
C LEU A 579 5.01 -16.24 20.17
N GLN A 580 5.23 -15.79 21.40
CA GLN A 580 6.30 -14.85 21.73
C GLN A 580 7.69 -15.45 21.48
N ALA A 581 7.89 -16.73 21.80
CA ALA A 581 9.13 -17.45 21.46
C ALA A 581 9.35 -17.49 19.94
N TYR A 582 8.30 -17.78 19.16
CA TYR A 582 8.39 -17.77 17.70
C TYR A 582 8.63 -16.37 17.13
N ARG A 583 8.01 -15.31 17.68
CA ARG A 583 8.31 -13.92 17.31
C ARG A 583 9.77 -13.57 17.54
N THR A 584 10.31 -13.98 18.69
CA THR A 584 11.72 -13.78 19.02
C THR A 584 12.61 -14.51 18.01
N GLU A 585 12.34 -15.79 17.74
CA GLU A 585 13.06 -16.57 16.74
C GLU A 585 13.00 -15.93 15.34
N PHE A 586 11.81 -15.49 14.91
CA PHE A 586 11.56 -14.89 13.61
C PHE A 586 12.43 -13.65 13.38
N TYR A 587 12.41 -12.71 14.32
CA TYR A 587 13.18 -11.48 14.17
C TYR A 587 14.68 -11.68 14.40
N SER A 588 15.10 -12.55 15.32
CA SER A 588 16.53 -12.89 15.45
C SER A 588 17.09 -13.48 14.15
N LYS A 589 16.38 -14.45 13.54
CA LYS A 589 16.76 -15.02 12.25
C LYS A 589 16.71 -14.01 11.11
N THR A 590 15.76 -13.06 11.16
CA THR A 590 15.70 -11.95 10.20
C THR A 590 16.98 -11.12 10.28
N LEU A 591 17.44 -10.75 11.48
CA LEU A 591 18.67 -9.96 11.66
C LEU A 591 19.90 -10.71 11.14
N ASP A 592 20.02 -12.01 11.43
CA ASP A 592 21.11 -12.86 10.90
C ASP A 592 21.09 -12.91 9.37
N TRP A 593 19.90 -13.09 8.78
CA TRP A 593 19.74 -13.10 7.34
C TRP A 593 20.09 -11.73 6.72
N LEU A 594 19.62 -10.62 7.30
CA LEU A 594 19.94 -9.26 6.82
C LEU A 594 21.42 -8.93 6.92
N ALA A 595 22.11 -9.39 7.96
CA ALA A 595 23.54 -9.19 8.16
C ALA A 595 24.39 -9.96 7.13
N ASN A 596 23.87 -11.04 6.55
CA ASN A 596 24.62 -11.90 5.64
C ASN A 596 24.16 -11.77 4.17
N PRO A 597 24.84 -10.96 3.33
CA PRO A 597 24.49 -10.84 1.92
C PRO A 597 24.84 -12.07 1.07
N THR A 598 25.71 -12.97 1.54
CA THR A 598 26.22 -14.09 0.72
C THR A 598 25.29 -15.29 0.67
N ILE A 599 24.28 -15.33 1.55
CA ILE A 599 23.28 -16.41 1.59
C ILE A 599 22.01 -16.09 0.81
N LYS A 600 21.96 -14.94 0.12
CA LYS A 600 20.77 -14.46 -0.58
C LYS A 600 20.89 -14.68 -2.08
N THR A 601 19.79 -15.09 -2.71
CA THR A 601 19.64 -15.10 -4.18
C THR A 601 19.29 -13.70 -4.68
N TYR A 602 18.38 -13.02 -3.99
CA TYR A 602 17.97 -11.65 -4.23
C TYR A 602 18.60 -10.71 -3.20
N MET A 603 19.32 -9.70 -3.68
CA MET A 603 19.81 -8.64 -2.80
C MET A 603 18.65 -7.77 -2.32
N ILE A 604 18.29 -7.90 -1.04
CA ILE A 604 17.30 -7.05 -0.39
C ILE A 604 18.03 -5.85 0.23
N CYS A 605 17.78 -4.65 -0.32
CA CYS A 605 18.44 -3.42 0.12
C CYS A 605 17.84 -2.88 1.42
N ASP A 606 16.54 -3.11 1.63
CA ASP A 606 15.77 -2.50 2.71
C ASP A 606 14.59 -3.35 3.17
N VAL A 607 14.33 -3.34 4.48
CA VAL A 607 13.21 -4.07 5.10
C VAL A 607 12.48 -3.19 6.11
N PHE A 608 11.16 -3.13 5.98
CA PHE A 608 10.29 -2.29 6.79
C PHE A 608 9.22 -3.12 7.50
N VAL A 609 9.25 -3.10 8.84
CA VAL A 609 8.24 -3.77 9.67
C VAL A 609 6.92 -3.02 9.57
N TRP A 610 5.80 -3.74 9.42
CA TRP A 610 4.47 -3.14 9.53
C TRP A 610 4.26 -2.61 10.95
N GLY A 611 4.19 -1.29 11.08
CA GLY A 611 4.19 -0.59 12.36
C GLY A 611 2.82 -0.38 12.99
N MET A 612 1.79 -1.17 12.70
CA MET A 612 0.45 -1.00 13.29
C MET A 612 -0.05 -2.30 13.92
N ALA A 613 -0.83 -2.17 15.01
CA ALA A 613 -1.51 -3.25 15.70
C ALA A 613 -0.53 -4.36 16.15
N SER A 614 -0.93 -5.63 16.14
CA SER A 614 -0.06 -6.70 16.67
C SER A 614 1.21 -6.96 15.85
N TRP A 615 1.33 -6.45 14.62
CA TRP A 615 2.59 -6.45 13.85
C TRP A 615 3.60 -5.42 14.35
N ASP A 616 3.15 -4.39 15.10
CA ASP A 616 3.97 -3.26 15.53
C ASP A 616 4.98 -3.65 16.60
N LEU A 617 6.06 -4.28 16.16
CA LEU A 617 7.19 -4.67 16.99
C LEU A 617 7.81 -3.51 17.75
N PHE A 618 7.79 -2.32 17.15
CA PHE A 618 8.39 -1.14 17.73
C PHE A 618 7.43 -0.43 18.69
N GLY A 619 6.11 -0.54 18.51
CA GLY A 619 5.13 0.31 19.20
C GLY A 619 5.17 1.75 18.68
N VAL A 620 5.45 1.94 17.38
CA VAL A 620 5.48 3.27 16.77
C VAL A 620 4.08 3.84 16.60
N TYR A 621 3.10 3.04 16.17
CA TYR A 621 1.74 3.54 15.97
C TYR A 621 1.07 3.79 17.34
N PRO A 622 0.38 4.93 17.53
CA PRO A 622 -0.14 5.31 18.83
C PRO A 622 -1.04 4.25 19.46
N ASP A 623 -1.89 3.60 18.66
CA ASP A 623 -2.89 2.65 19.15
C ASP A 623 -2.25 1.28 19.53
N SER A 624 -1.00 1.02 19.12
CA SER A 624 -0.24 -0.18 19.52
C SER A 624 0.27 -0.13 20.97
N SER A 625 0.09 1.01 21.66
CA SER A 625 0.49 1.20 23.05
C SER A 625 -0.57 2.00 23.82
N THR A 626 -1.22 1.35 24.78
CA THR A 626 -2.26 1.97 25.63
C THR A 626 -1.80 2.03 27.09
N ALA A 627 -2.66 2.52 27.98
CA ALA A 627 -2.41 2.43 29.41
C ALA A 627 -2.36 0.98 29.95
N GLN A 628 -2.84 0.00 29.16
CA GLN A 628 -2.86 -1.40 29.55
C GLN A 628 -1.57 -2.15 29.15
N GLY A 629 -0.73 -1.56 28.30
CA GLY A 629 0.51 -2.16 27.81
C GLY A 629 0.79 -1.83 26.35
N THR A 630 1.56 -2.68 25.68
CA THR A 630 2.03 -2.45 24.30
C THR A 630 2.30 -3.75 23.55
N TYR A 631 2.10 -3.76 22.23
CA TYR A 631 2.54 -4.87 21.36
C TYR A 631 4.08 -4.90 21.18
N ARG A 632 4.78 -3.87 21.64
CA ARG A 632 6.23 -3.72 21.51
C ARG A 632 6.98 -4.84 22.22
N ASP A 633 7.97 -5.41 21.53
CA ASP A 633 8.97 -6.29 22.14
C ASP A 633 10.25 -5.49 22.44
N ALA A 634 10.41 -5.05 23.69
CA ALA A 634 11.54 -4.19 24.07
C ALA A 634 12.91 -4.87 23.85
N ASN A 635 13.00 -6.19 24.05
CA ASN A 635 14.24 -6.93 23.86
C ASN A 635 14.61 -7.01 22.38
N MET A 636 13.62 -7.29 21.53
CA MET A 636 13.86 -7.34 20.08
C MET A 636 14.14 -5.95 19.51
N VAL A 637 13.43 -4.91 19.93
CA VAL A 637 13.70 -3.52 19.53
C VAL A 637 15.15 -3.13 19.85
N LYS A 638 15.67 -3.53 21.03
CA LYS A 638 17.07 -3.30 21.38
C LYS A 638 18.05 -4.05 20.46
N GLN A 639 17.75 -5.29 20.09
CA GLN A 639 18.57 -6.06 19.14
C GLN A 639 18.55 -5.43 17.74
N ILE A 640 17.39 -4.98 17.27
CA ILE A 640 17.24 -4.30 15.98
C ILE A 640 18.00 -2.97 15.98
N ALA A 641 17.90 -2.18 17.04
CA ALA A 641 18.64 -0.93 17.16
C ALA A 641 20.15 -1.16 17.01
N ARG A 642 20.70 -2.17 17.69
CA ARG A 642 22.12 -2.57 17.57
C ARG A 642 22.48 -3.02 16.16
N HIS A 643 21.62 -3.81 15.52
CA HIS A 643 21.80 -4.23 14.13
C HIS A 643 21.86 -3.02 13.19
N ASN A 644 20.87 -2.13 13.26
CA ASN A 644 20.80 -0.95 12.41
C ASN A 644 22.01 -0.04 12.59
N ILE A 645 22.46 0.16 13.84
CA ILE A 645 23.69 0.88 14.17
C ILE A 645 24.91 0.30 13.45
N LYS A 646 25.09 -1.03 13.51
CA LYS A 646 26.20 -1.72 12.84
C LYS A 646 26.10 -1.59 11.32
N VAL A 647 24.90 -1.72 10.76
CA VAL A 647 24.69 -1.56 9.31
C VAL A 647 25.04 -0.14 8.86
N ILE A 648 24.57 0.89 9.59
CA ILE A 648 24.89 2.30 9.30
C ILE A 648 26.39 2.55 9.41
N ALA A 649 27.05 2.05 10.45
CA ALA A 649 28.49 2.18 10.64
C ALA A 649 29.27 1.50 9.51
N ALA A 650 28.86 0.31 9.07
CA ALA A 650 29.49 -0.40 7.95
C ALA A 650 29.31 0.34 6.61
N GLN A 651 28.11 0.87 6.35
CA GLN A 651 27.84 1.72 5.18
C GLN A 651 28.65 3.03 5.25
N THR A 652 28.81 3.59 6.44
CA THR A 652 29.64 4.78 6.68
C THR A 652 31.12 4.49 6.47
N LEU A 653 31.61 3.34 6.92
CA LEU A 653 32.99 2.89 6.70
C LEU A 653 33.29 2.73 5.22
N ALA A 654 32.40 2.05 4.51
CA ALA A 654 32.54 1.83 3.08
C ALA A 654 32.48 3.14 2.26
N SER A 655 31.84 4.17 2.83
CA SER A 655 31.64 5.47 2.19
C SER A 655 32.75 6.49 2.44
N LYS A 656 33.12 6.67 3.70
CA LYS A 656 33.92 7.79 4.20
C LYS A 656 35.24 7.35 4.81
N GLY A 657 35.53 6.04 4.79
CA GLY A 657 36.74 5.48 5.38
C GLY A 657 36.66 5.29 6.90
N PRO A 658 37.75 4.79 7.50
CA PRO A 658 37.77 4.27 8.88
C PRO A 658 37.59 5.32 9.96
N GLU A 659 38.09 6.54 9.77
CA GLU A 659 38.01 7.60 10.77
C GLU A 659 36.56 8.05 11.04
N PHE A 660 35.79 8.29 9.97
CA PHE A 660 34.37 8.62 10.09
C PHE A 660 33.55 7.46 10.68
N ALA A 661 33.85 6.23 10.29
CA ALA A 661 33.19 5.07 10.86
C ALA A 661 33.45 4.92 12.37
N ALA A 662 34.68 5.17 12.82
CA ALA A 662 35.02 5.10 14.24
C ALA A 662 34.28 6.19 15.05
N MET A 663 34.19 7.41 14.52
CA MET A 663 33.40 8.48 15.15
C MET A 663 31.92 8.12 15.23
N GLU A 664 31.35 7.60 14.15
CA GLU A 664 29.94 7.20 14.10
C GLU A 664 29.67 6.02 15.03
N TYR A 665 30.56 5.03 15.07
CA TYR A 665 30.46 3.89 15.99
C TYR A 665 30.49 4.35 17.45
N LYS A 666 31.44 5.22 17.82
CA LYS A 666 31.51 5.78 19.16
C LYS A 666 30.24 6.56 19.51
N ARG A 667 29.74 7.40 18.60
CA ARG A 667 28.48 8.15 18.78
C ARG A 667 27.30 7.23 19.03
N LEU A 668 27.24 6.11 18.30
CA LEU A 668 26.16 5.13 18.40
C LEU A 668 26.27 4.28 19.67
N ASP A 669 27.48 3.90 20.09
CA ASP A 669 27.73 3.22 21.37
C ASP A 669 27.36 4.11 22.58
N GLU A 670 27.71 5.39 22.55
CA GLU A 670 27.30 6.36 23.56
C GLU A 670 25.78 6.51 23.62
N GLN A 671 25.12 6.51 22.46
CA GLN A 671 23.66 6.47 22.38
C GLN A 671 23.09 5.15 22.94
N GLU A 672 23.75 4.01 22.73
CA GLU A 672 23.34 2.74 23.31
C GLU A 672 23.48 2.72 24.84
N ALA A 673 24.57 3.28 25.38
CA ALA A 673 24.74 3.41 26.83
C ALA A 673 23.62 4.26 27.45
N GLN A 674 23.21 5.34 26.77
CA GLN A 674 22.06 6.15 27.18
C GLN A 674 20.72 5.37 27.09
N LEU A 675 20.58 4.42 26.16
CA LEU A 675 19.39 3.57 26.05
C LEU A 675 19.20 2.66 27.27
N GLY A 676 20.28 2.15 27.87
CA GLY A 676 20.19 1.34 29.09
C GLY A 676 19.45 2.07 30.21
N ASN A 677 19.69 3.38 30.34
CA ASN A 677 19.02 4.23 31.31
C ASN A 677 17.61 4.64 30.85
N PHE A 678 17.43 4.92 29.55
CA PHE A 678 16.15 5.39 29.02
C PHE A 678 15.06 4.31 28.99
N TYR A 679 15.36 3.07 28.61
CA TYR A 679 14.37 1.99 28.59
C TYR A 679 13.89 1.59 30.00
N SER A 680 14.65 1.90 31.04
CA SER A 680 14.21 1.72 32.43
C SER A 680 13.20 2.79 32.89
N GLN A 681 13.12 3.91 32.16
CA GLN A 681 12.19 5.00 32.39
C GLN A 681 11.22 5.06 31.21
N GLU A 682 10.33 4.07 31.08
CA GLU A 682 9.23 4.19 30.13
C GLU A 682 8.51 5.52 30.42
N PRO A 683 8.38 6.41 29.42
CA PRO A 683 7.47 7.53 29.55
C PRO A 683 6.12 6.93 29.91
N GLN A 684 5.57 7.34 31.06
CA GLN A 684 4.20 7.00 31.43
C GLN A 684 3.32 7.21 30.18
N PRO A 685 2.45 6.25 29.81
CA PRO A 685 1.65 6.32 28.60
C PRO A 685 1.00 7.70 28.57
N TYR A 686 1.34 8.51 27.56
CA TYR A 686 1.01 9.94 27.51
C TYR A 686 -0.38 10.19 28.08
N ALA A 687 -0.42 10.64 29.34
CA ALA A 687 -1.64 10.63 30.13
C ALA A 687 -2.58 11.67 29.52
N ARG A 688 -3.62 11.17 28.84
CA ARG A 688 -4.67 11.95 28.17
C ARG A 688 -4.11 13.04 27.26
N MET A 689 -3.78 12.67 26.03
CA MET A 689 -3.98 13.63 24.94
C MET A 689 -5.43 14.14 25.04
N PRO A 690 -5.69 15.44 24.78
CA PRO A 690 -7.05 15.94 24.70
C PRO A 690 -7.79 15.07 23.71
N THR A 691 -8.85 14.38 24.14
CA THR A 691 -9.77 13.74 23.19
C THR A 691 -10.24 14.86 22.27
N SER A 692 -9.84 14.81 21.00
CA SER A 692 -10.10 15.84 19.98
C SER A 692 -11.58 16.10 19.72
N SER A 693 -12.48 15.45 20.46
CA SER A 693 -13.91 15.57 20.33
C SER A 693 -14.41 16.98 20.65
N SER A 694 -13.81 17.76 21.56
CA SER A 694 -14.44 19.03 21.95
C SER A 694 -14.28 20.18 20.94
N SER A 695 -13.12 20.30 20.27
CA SER A 695 -12.87 21.42 19.33
C SER A 695 -13.37 21.13 17.92
N VAL A 696 -13.19 19.90 17.42
CA VAL A 696 -13.69 19.49 16.09
C VAL A 696 -15.23 19.47 16.05
N GLN A 697 -15.89 19.12 17.17
CA GLN A 697 -17.35 19.24 17.29
C GLN A 697 -17.84 20.69 17.16
N GLN A 698 -17.01 21.69 17.47
CA GLN A 698 -17.39 23.10 17.42
C GLN A 698 -17.37 23.63 15.97
N GLU A 699 -16.41 23.20 15.16
CA GLU A 699 -16.34 23.56 13.73
C GLU A 699 -17.34 22.76 12.87
N ALA A 700 -17.55 21.47 13.15
CA ALA A 700 -18.58 20.67 12.46
C ALA A 700 -20.00 21.20 12.70
N ARG A 701 -20.28 21.72 13.91
CA ARG A 701 -21.56 22.39 14.22
C ARG A 701 -21.72 23.72 13.50
N GLN A 702 -20.63 24.43 13.18
CA GLN A 702 -20.68 25.67 12.40
C GLN A 702 -20.85 25.41 10.90
N ALA A 703 -20.28 24.31 10.37
CA ALA A 703 -20.47 23.88 8.99
C ALA A 703 -21.89 23.32 8.72
N ALA A 704 -22.49 22.64 9.71
CA ALA A 704 -23.85 22.09 9.60
C ALA A 704 -24.99 23.14 9.72
N ALA A 705 -24.66 24.41 9.98
CA ALA A 705 -25.65 25.49 10.08
C ALA A 705 -26.11 26.07 8.72
N ALA A 706 -25.55 25.60 7.60
CA ALA A 706 -26.02 25.94 6.25
C ALA A 706 -27.16 25.00 5.79
N PRO A 707 -28.32 25.51 5.37
CA PRO A 707 -29.43 24.66 4.95
C PRO A 707 -29.09 23.92 3.62
N PRO A 708 -29.26 22.59 3.55
CA PRO A 708 -28.95 21.85 2.34
C PRO A 708 -29.99 22.08 1.23
N PRO A 709 -29.61 21.97 -0.06
CA PRO A 709 -30.57 21.87 -1.15
C PRO A 709 -31.39 20.57 -1.04
N ARG A 710 -32.70 20.65 -1.31
CA ARG A 710 -33.63 19.51 -1.24
C ARG A 710 -33.20 18.40 -2.21
N ALA A 711 -32.82 17.25 -1.67
CA ALA A 711 -32.68 16.00 -2.41
C ALA A 711 -33.87 15.07 -2.10
N GLU A 712 -34.34 14.36 -3.13
CA GLU A 712 -35.45 13.42 -3.08
C GLU A 712 -35.13 12.20 -2.20
N THR A 713 -36.01 11.94 -1.23
CA THR A 713 -35.98 10.75 -0.38
C THR A 713 -36.27 9.48 -1.17
N ARG A 714 -35.27 8.61 -1.33
CA ARG A 714 -35.48 7.17 -1.49
C ARG A 714 -35.19 6.47 -0.17
N GLN A 715 -36.25 5.84 0.36
CA GLN A 715 -36.30 5.13 1.61
C GLN A 715 -35.74 3.72 1.42
N ASN A 716 -34.61 3.39 2.05
CA ASN A 716 -34.16 2.00 2.20
C ASN A 716 -34.19 1.62 3.67
N ARG A 717 -34.98 0.60 4.00
CA ARG A 717 -35.17 0.04 5.34
C ARG A 717 -34.13 -1.06 5.61
N ASN A 718 -33.70 -1.10 6.87
CA ASN A 718 -33.21 -2.23 7.66
C ASN A 718 -31.94 -2.96 7.16
N ASN A 719 -30.85 -2.80 7.92
CA ASN A 719 -29.99 -3.91 8.33
C ASN A 719 -29.24 -3.53 9.62
N ASN A 720 -29.70 -4.09 10.75
CA ASN A 720 -28.94 -4.14 12.00
C ASN A 720 -28.04 -5.37 11.95
N PHE A 721 -26.75 -5.15 11.68
CA PHE A 721 -25.65 -6.08 11.97
C PHE A 721 -24.36 -5.24 11.95
N TRP A 722 -23.33 -5.64 12.71
CA TRP A 722 -21.98 -5.05 12.86
C TRP A 722 -21.67 -4.38 14.20
N GLY A 723 -20.77 -5.03 14.94
CA GLY A 723 -20.11 -4.54 16.15
C GLY A 723 -18.81 -5.30 16.45
N GLY A 724 -18.04 -5.70 15.44
CA GLY A 724 -16.94 -6.65 15.66
C GLY A 724 -15.66 -6.47 14.83
N PHE A 725 -15.49 -5.36 14.11
CA PHE A 725 -14.25 -5.17 13.31
C PHE A 725 -13.37 -3.98 13.70
N PHE A 726 -13.88 -3.01 14.45
CA PHE A 726 -13.07 -2.08 15.24
C PHE A 726 -13.92 -1.63 16.44
N GLY A 727 -13.51 -2.04 17.64
CA GLY A 727 -14.09 -1.65 18.92
C GLY A 727 -12.97 -1.43 19.92
#